data_AF-A0AB38GEZ5-F1
#
_entry.id   AF-A0AB38GEZ5-F1
#
_cell.length_a   1.000
_cell.length_b   1.000
_cell.length_c   1.000
_cell.angle_alpha   90.00
_cell.angle_beta   90.00
_cell.angle_gamma   90.00
#
_symmetry.space_group_name_H-M   'P 1'
#
loop_
_entity.id
_entity.type
_entity.pdbx_description
1 polymer ?
#
loop_
_entity_poly.entity_id
_entity_poly.type
_entity_poly.pdbx_seq_one_letter_code
_entity_poly.pdbx_strand_id
1 'polypeptide(L)'
;MKRLILLLTAISVPTASGISYVRYKNLSTNNTINKQDNELRRLEKELEQIKYEIKTREDKIKALDLKDAKDIQNINTKIELLKQQEKQIKDKLTKESNVINKLNEDIRLFKAEVKTKKEQKNKLEVEFNKLKEQKNQTNKKQFLINTRISWLKDQLNSSNVDYDNLKKLIETYKNDLLKLEKDKLDKLKNNSDLNKQLTRSKYLLSVLQAKIQKQTELQTKLVELEEQKNNLQKTAKEKQQEINNKQAILNNNKDQLKQLIESSTNNKNQLDNKTLELNQTSKKIKELEDQLNKLKSEISDLNKQKEEDLLKVKTNIQNNKNQLEVLQNQLDQINKKIDELKQSIEQIKKSIKDKQTENQELDEQLKEKNIELEKLKKEKQKYLNSIEKLTKKSNDLEQTFKDITNSNKQKEQQIKTLEQEYNKLLKQHKLLLALRIDQNSQISSLTEDITVKKLIITNLEKTTSIQQKEVDKLSGEYNIIKKNLQDKSKELKEKTSEFLKLNNEKTNLEKQVKDFTEKQKELLEKQKKLSSEIKQIESKTSEIKNKLLKDDQGLKNIKEVIDGLNQKISELKHTNDNLTKSNDKKYDIADQKAAEIVDLIKEIETKESKISELDKEIRIVRKKHKELSIIESNLELSSEKINQIIKQVKEELKKAKNTWNEMVFKNTDIKKTIDEFIQTTKKWLDPKELSIHYSKYVSEMTRIKWQIADKYKNIQRINAKFLDHKKNLEINISNLEKIVDYALNNNFLELID
;
A
#
# COMPACT_ATOMS: atom_id res chain seq x y z
N MET A 1 -29.77 6.47 138.57
CA MET A 1 -30.55 6.33 139.82
C MET A 1 -29.68 5.52 140.77
N LYS A 2 -29.07 6.08 141.82
CA LYS A 2 -29.63 6.52 143.12
C LYS A 2 -30.16 5.37 144.02
N ARG A 3 -29.25 4.78 144.80
CA ARG A 3 -29.23 4.89 146.28
C ARG A 3 -27.96 5.70 146.60
N LEU A 4 -28.01 6.87 147.25
CA LEU A 4 -28.01 7.11 148.71
C LEU A 4 -26.84 6.40 149.40
N ILE A 5 -25.78 7.12 149.85
CA ILE A 5 -25.61 7.83 151.16
C ILE A 5 -25.12 6.83 152.26
N LEU A 6 -24.04 7.00 153.07
CA LEU A 6 -23.45 8.18 153.78
C LEU A 6 -21.93 7.96 154.24
N LEU A 7 -21.14 9.04 154.49
CA LEU A 7 -19.88 9.24 155.32
C LEU A 7 -18.47 8.56 155.05
N LEU A 8 -17.39 9.41 155.08
CA LEU A 8 -15.96 9.27 155.58
C LEU A 8 -14.96 8.22 154.96
N THR A 9 -13.61 8.38 154.77
CA THR A 9 -12.56 9.44 155.02
C THR A 9 -11.20 9.28 154.23
N ALA A 10 -10.44 10.38 153.94
CA ALA A 10 -8.96 10.54 153.65
C ALA A 10 -8.29 10.11 152.27
N ILE A 11 -6.98 10.36 151.95
CA ILE A 11 -6.18 11.63 151.69
C ILE A 11 -4.72 11.41 151.08
N SER A 12 -4.02 12.44 150.53
CA SER A 12 -2.54 12.60 150.21
C SER A 12 -1.92 12.00 148.89
N VAL A 13 -0.71 12.32 148.29
CA VAL A 13 0.35 13.41 148.32
C VAL A 13 1.37 13.31 147.09
N PRO A 14 2.17 14.36 146.67
CA PRO A 14 3.04 14.38 145.44
C PRO A 14 4.51 14.96 145.56
N THR A 15 5.09 15.64 144.53
CA THR A 15 6.52 16.12 144.37
C THR A 15 6.72 17.64 144.00
N ALA A 16 7.97 18.17 143.95
CA ALA A 16 8.38 19.63 143.92
C ALA A 16 9.10 20.12 142.61
N SER A 17 9.77 21.28 142.38
CA SER A 17 10.44 22.36 143.20
C SER A 17 10.82 23.66 142.37
N GLY A 18 11.52 24.69 142.94
CA GLY A 18 12.02 25.93 142.26
C GLY A 18 12.65 27.01 143.22
N ILE A 19 13.30 28.11 142.75
CA ILE A 19 14.02 29.13 143.59
C ILE A 19 13.84 30.62 143.16
N SER A 20 13.61 31.53 144.14
CA SER A 20 14.08 32.94 144.18
C SER A 20 13.99 33.52 145.62
N TYR A 21 14.49 34.76 145.87
CA TYR A 21 14.70 35.37 147.23
C TYR A 21 13.85 36.67 147.37
N VAL A 22 13.21 36.99 148.51
CA VAL A 22 13.72 37.86 149.61
C VAL A 22 12.68 37.96 150.76
N ARG A 23 13.11 37.74 152.03
CA ARG A 23 12.48 38.15 153.35
C ARG A 23 11.07 37.62 153.73
N TYR A 24 10.69 37.47 155.02
CA TYR A 24 11.36 37.70 156.32
C TYR A 24 10.75 36.88 157.50
N LYS A 25 11.60 36.38 158.44
CA LYS A 25 11.32 36.03 159.89
C LYS A 25 10.33 34.87 160.21
N ASN A 26 10.42 34.08 161.31
CA ASN A 26 11.44 33.87 162.37
C ASN A 26 11.17 32.58 163.22
N LEU A 27 12.24 31.86 163.68
CA LEU A 27 12.44 31.18 165.01
C LEU A 27 11.46 30.06 165.53
N SER A 28 11.78 29.06 166.40
CA SER A 28 13.06 28.50 166.99
C SER A 28 12.88 27.27 167.96
N THR A 29 13.90 26.39 168.12
CA THR A 29 14.26 25.52 169.34
C THR A 29 13.27 24.40 169.82
N ASN A 30 13.51 23.40 170.72
CA ASN A 30 14.63 22.69 171.46
C ASN A 30 14.06 21.39 172.16
N ASN A 31 14.72 20.51 172.98
CA ASN A 31 16.03 19.80 173.00
C ASN A 31 16.15 18.84 174.27
N THR A 32 17.17 17.95 174.38
CA THR A 32 17.76 17.24 175.60
C THR A 32 16.96 16.16 176.42
N ILE A 33 17.54 15.31 177.33
CA ILE A 33 18.73 14.38 177.40
C ILE A 33 18.94 13.76 178.84
N ASN A 34 19.64 12.59 179.00
CA ASN A 34 20.42 12.03 180.19
C ASN A 34 20.07 10.58 180.67
N LYS A 35 20.92 9.79 181.40
CA LYS A 35 22.41 9.53 181.34
C LYS A 35 22.86 8.36 182.27
N GLN A 36 23.70 7.45 181.74
CA GLN A 36 24.92 6.75 182.26
C GLN A 36 25.13 6.24 183.73
N ASP A 37 25.97 5.18 183.78
CA ASP A 37 26.99 4.82 184.80
C ASP A 37 26.58 4.26 186.18
N ASN A 38 26.22 2.97 186.18
CA ASN A 38 26.66 2.01 187.21
C ASN A 38 27.25 0.75 186.52
N GLU A 39 27.92 0.97 185.39
CA GLU A 39 28.02 0.00 184.30
C GLU A 39 29.25 -0.91 184.39
N LEU A 40 30.35 -0.42 184.97
CA LEU A 40 31.69 -0.92 184.66
C LEU A 40 32.12 -2.24 185.35
N ARG A 41 31.76 -2.48 186.61
CA ARG A 41 32.47 -3.49 187.45
C ARG A 41 31.83 -4.87 187.59
N ARG A 42 30.59 -5.09 187.15
CA ARG A 42 30.07 -6.47 187.02
C ARG A 42 30.52 -7.15 185.73
N LEU A 43 30.83 -6.35 184.70
CA LEU A 43 31.23 -6.84 183.38
C LEU A 43 32.58 -7.60 183.39
N GLU A 44 33.55 -7.22 184.23
CA GLU A 44 34.91 -7.80 184.18
C GLU A 44 34.95 -9.32 184.45
N LYS A 45 34.16 -9.84 185.40
CA LYS A 45 34.18 -11.29 185.72
C LYS A 45 33.41 -12.15 184.72
N GLU A 46 32.40 -11.60 184.06
CA GLU A 46 31.69 -12.29 182.98
C GLU A 46 32.58 -12.34 181.71
N LEU A 47 33.46 -11.34 181.51
CA LEU A 47 34.34 -11.20 180.34
C LEU A 47 35.43 -12.28 180.22
N GLU A 48 36.02 -12.73 181.32
CA GLU A 48 37.16 -13.68 181.27
C GLU A 48 36.72 -15.13 181.00
N GLN A 49 35.48 -15.52 181.36
CA GLN A 49 34.92 -16.81 180.98
C GLN A 49 34.42 -16.80 179.51
N ILE A 50 33.86 -15.66 179.06
CA ILE A 50 33.50 -15.41 177.66
C ILE A 50 34.71 -15.63 176.72
N LYS A 51 35.93 -15.23 177.11
CA LYS A 51 37.17 -15.44 176.33
C LYS A 51 37.42 -16.89 175.91
N TYR A 52 37.21 -17.87 176.80
CA TYR A 52 37.55 -19.27 176.51
C TYR A 52 36.48 -19.95 175.63
N GLU A 53 35.20 -19.62 175.85
CA GLU A 53 34.12 -20.13 175.01
C GLU A 53 34.09 -19.52 173.61
N ILE A 54 34.46 -18.24 173.43
CA ILE A 54 34.57 -17.61 172.11
C ILE A 54 35.56 -18.39 171.23
N LYS A 55 36.79 -18.60 171.71
CA LYS A 55 37.84 -19.22 170.89
C LYS A 55 37.49 -20.64 170.42
N THR A 56 36.74 -21.39 171.23
CA THR A 56 36.31 -22.76 170.88
C THR A 56 35.10 -22.77 169.90
N ARG A 57 34.39 -21.64 169.74
CA ARG A 57 33.29 -21.49 168.77
C ARG A 57 33.74 -20.88 167.44
N GLU A 58 34.73 -19.97 167.44
CA GLU A 58 35.22 -19.30 166.21
C GLU A 58 35.68 -20.29 165.12
N ASP A 59 36.50 -21.29 165.48
CA ASP A 59 37.06 -22.24 164.52
C ASP A 59 36.02 -23.21 163.94
N LYS A 60 34.87 -23.39 164.61
CA LYS A 60 33.75 -24.21 164.09
C LYS A 60 32.82 -23.45 163.13
N ILE A 61 32.75 -22.12 163.20
CA ILE A 61 31.88 -21.32 162.31
C ILE A 61 32.50 -21.21 160.90
N LYS A 62 33.81 -20.95 160.81
CA LYS A 62 34.54 -20.71 159.54
C LYS A 62 34.53 -21.89 158.55
N ALA A 63 34.11 -23.09 158.97
CA ALA A 63 34.06 -24.28 158.11
C ALA A 63 32.68 -24.59 157.49
N LEU A 64 31.57 -24.00 157.99
CA LEU A 64 30.21 -24.38 157.54
C LEU A 64 29.27 -23.21 157.18
N ASP A 65 29.71 -21.95 157.29
CA ASP A 65 29.03 -20.81 156.64
C ASP A 65 28.89 -20.99 155.10
N LEU A 66 29.62 -21.92 154.49
CA LEU A 66 29.58 -22.22 153.06
C LEU A 66 28.55 -23.28 152.63
N LYS A 67 27.77 -23.86 153.56
CA LYS A 67 26.73 -24.87 153.20
C LYS A 67 25.31 -24.42 153.56
N ASP A 68 25.06 -24.06 154.81
CA ASP A 68 23.70 -23.80 155.30
C ASP A 68 23.26 -22.33 155.24
N ALA A 69 24.14 -21.46 154.71
CA ALA A 69 23.76 -20.20 154.05
C ALA A 69 22.77 -20.39 152.88
N LYS A 70 22.40 -21.64 152.55
CA LYS A 70 21.52 -22.02 151.44
C LYS A 70 20.13 -22.52 151.84
N ASP A 71 19.89 -22.91 153.11
CA ASP A 71 18.62 -23.54 153.52
C ASP A 71 17.95 -22.97 154.78
N ILE A 72 18.66 -22.40 155.77
CA ILE A 72 17.97 -21.60 156.82
C ILE A 72 17.59 -20.21 156.28
N GLN A 73 18.19 -19.82 155.16
CA GLN A 73 17.74 -18.78 154.21
C GLN A 73 16.32 -19.03 153.62
N ASN A 74 15.59 -20.05 154.09
CA ASN A 74 14.26 -20.46 153.62
C ASN A 74 13.14 -20.24 154.67
N ILE A 75 13.49 -19.96 155.95
CA ILE A 75 12.49 -19.84 157.04
C ILE A 75 12.36 -18.42 157.60
N ASN A 76 13.43 -17.71 157.94
CA ASN A 76 13.30 -16.28 158.32
C ASN A 76 12.86 -15.43 157.11
N THR A 77 13.34 -15.79 155.92
CA THR A 77 12.83 -15.32 154.61
C THR A 77 11.32 -15.48 154.48
N LYS A 78 10.68 -16.44 155.17
CA LYS A 78 9.23 -16.66 155.14
C LYS A 78 8.45 -15.64 155.98
N ILE A 79 9.04 -15.13 157.06
CA ILE A 79 8.47 -14.03 157.87
C ILE A 79 8.72 -12.67 157.18
N GLU A 80 9.90 -12.50 156.59
CA GLU A 80 10.26 -11.28 155.84
C GLU A 80 9.43 -11.16 154.54
N LEU A 81 9.20 -12.28 153.82
CA LEU A 81 8.29 -12.34 152.68
C LEU A 81 6.87 -11.93 153.03
N LEU A 82 6.31 -12.37 154.16
CA LEU A 82 4.94 -12.01 154.55
C LEU A 82 4.80 -10.50 154.78
N LYS A 83 5.79 -9.85 155.40
CA LYS A 83 5.80 -8.38 155.58
C LYS A 83 6.10 -7.60 154.30
N GLN A 84 6.86 -8.16 153.35
CA GLN A 84 6.97 -7.58 152.00
C GLN A 84 5.69 -7.76 151.18
N GLN A 85 5.01 -8.90 151.28
CA GLN A 85 3.77 -9.19 150.55
C GLN A 85 2.65 -8.22 150.97
N GLU A 86 2.46 -7.96 152.27
CA GLU A 86 1.45 -6.99 152.72
C GLU A 86 1.69 -5.58 152.13
N LYS A 87 2.94 -5.13 152.09
CA LYS A 87 3.30 -3.82 151.51
C LYS A 87 3.11 -3.80 149.99
N GLN A 88 3.52 -4.85 149.27
CA GLN A 88 3.32 -4.97 147.82
C GLN A 88 1.85 -5.11 147.42
N ILE A 89 0.99 -5.68 148.26
CA ILE A 89 -0.46 -5.75 148.02
C ILE A 89 -1.07 -4.34 148.04
N LYS A 90 -0.63 -3.47 148.96
CA LYS A 90 -1.08 -2.06 149.02
C LYS A 90 -0.67 -1.26 147.78
N ASP A 91 0.56 -1.45 147.30
CA ASP A 91 1.07 -0.80 146.07
C ASP A 91 0.53 -1.44 144.77
N LYS A 92 -0.01 -2.67 144.84
CA LYS A 92 -0.78 -3.27 143.75
C LYS A 92 -2.20 -2.72 143.64
N LEU A 93 -2.90 -2.49 144.77
CA LEU A 93 -4.31 -2.10 144.75
C LEU A 93 -4.56 -0.78 143.97
N THR A 94 -3.66 0.19 144.08
CA THR A 94 -3.67 1.46 143.32
C THR A 94 -3.22 1.32 141.87
N LYS A 95 -2.45 0.28 141.52
CA LYS A 95 -2.17 -0.08 140.12
C LYS A 95 -3.36 -0.82 139.49
N GLU A 96 -3.96 -1.77 140.19
CA GLU A 96 -5.06 -2.60 139.68
C GLU A 96 -6.34 -1.80 139.44
N SER A 97 -6.62 -0.74 140.22
CA SER A 97 -7.69 0.21 139.91
C SER A 97 -7.52 0.87 138.53
N ASN A 98 -6.29 1.25 138.16
CA ASN A 98 -5.98 1.78 136.83
C ASN A 98 -5.96 0.70 135.74
N VAL A 99 -5.57 -0.53 136.07
CA VAL A 99 -5.65 -1.68 135.15
C VAL A 99 -7.11 -2.04 134.86
N ILE A 100 -8.04 -1.96 135.82
CA ILE A 100 -9.48 -2.22 135.61
C ILE A 100 -10.11 -1.19 134.66
N ASN A 101 -9.77 0.09 134.82
CA ASN A 101 -10.21 1.14 133.88
C ASN A 101 -9.65 0.91 132.47
N LYS A 102 -8.43 0.38 132.35
CA LYS A 102 -7.85 0.02 131.05
C LYS A 102 -8.49 -1.26 130.46
N LEU A 103 -8.73 -2.28 131.29
CA LEU A 103 -9.37 -3.54 130.88
C LEU A 103 -10.77 -3.32 130.32
N ASN A 104 -11.51 -2.30 130.78
CA ASN A 104 -12.83 -1.99 130.24
C ASN A 104 -12.79 -1.46 128.80
N GLU A 105 -11.74 -0.75 128.39
CA GLU A 105 -11.51 -0.44 126.97
C GLU A 105 -10.82 -1.59 126.23
N ASP A 106 -9.88 -2.32 126.84
CA ASP A 106 -9.27 -3.50 126.21
C ASP A 106 -10.33 -4.59 125.91
N ILE A 107 -11.34 -4.78 126.76
CA ILE A 107 -12.50 -5.67 126.52
C ILE A 107 -13.37 -5.13 125.37
N ARG A 108 -13.54 -3.81 125.25
CA ARG A 108 -14.29 -3.16 124.17
C ARG A 108 -13.59 -3.36 122.83
N LEU A 109 -12.25 -3.21 122.82
CA LEU A 109 -11.37 -3.49 121.68
C LEU A 109 -11.35 -4.98 121.33
N PHE A 110 -11.14 -5.89 122.29
CA PHE A 110 -11.16 -7.34 122.05
C PHE A 110 -12.50 -7.82 121.48
N LYS A 111 -13.63 -7.21 121.87
CA LYS A 111 -14.95 -7.55 121.33
C LYS A 111 -15.11 -7.13 119.86
N ALA A 112 -14.40 -6.08 119.42
CA ALA A 112 -14.25 -5.74 118.01
C ALA A 112 -13.21 -6.65 117.30
N GLU A 113 -12.08 -6.95 117.97
CA GLU A 113 -10.99 -7.74 117.40
C GLU A 113 -11.40 -9.21 117.14
N VAL A 114 -12.17 -9.82 118.05
CA VAL A 114 -12.74 -11.15 117.87
C VAL A 114 -13.74 -11.17 116.71
N LYS A 115 -14.50 -10.08 116.50
CA LYS A 115 -15.40 -9.95 115.34
C LYS A 115 -14.57 -9.88 114.04
N THR A 116 -13.59 -8.99 113.96
CA THR A 116 -12.74 -8.84 112.77
C THR A 116 -11.87 -10.06 112.50
N LYS A 117 -11.35 -10.76 113.52
CA LYS A 117 -10.59 -12.01 113.33
C LYS A 117 -11.47 -13.19 112.89
N LYS A 118 -12.74 -13.24 113.32
CA LYS A 118 -13.72 -14.22 112.80
C LYS A 118 -14.08 -13.94 111.33
N GLU A 119 -14.19 -12.67 110.95
CA GLU A 119 -14.38 -12.25 109.55
C GLU A 119 -13.11 -12.45 108.70
N GLN A 120 -11.92 -12.23 109.25
CA GLN A 120 -10.63 -12.54 108.59
C GLN A 120 -10.43 -14.04 108.38
N LYS A 121 -10.76 -14.90 109.36
CA LYS A 121 -10.70 -16.36 109.16
C LYS A 121 -11.58 -16.77 107.98
N ASN A 122 -12.83 -16.34 107.95
CA ASN A 122 -13.76 -16.69 106.86
C ASN A 122 -13.28 -16.13 105.49
N LYS A 123 -12.64 -14.95 105.44
CA LYS A 123 -12.03 -14.42 104.21
C LYS A 123 -10.83 -15.27 103.75
N LEU A 124 -9.90 -15.59 104.65
CA LEU A 124 -8.72 -16.40 104.35
C LEU A 124 -9.09 -17.84 103.95
N GLU A 125 -10.14 -18.42 104.54
CA GLU A 125 -10.63 -19.77 104.22
C GLU A 125 -11.35 -19.80 102.85
N VAL A 126 -11.93 -18.68 102.40
CA VAL A 126 -12.40 -18.49 101.01
C VAL A 126 -11.24 -18.23 100.04
N GLU A 127 -10.24 -17.42 100.41
CA GLU A 127 -9.06 -17.18 99.56
C GLU A 127 -8.20 -18.45 99.38
N PHE A 128 -8.00 -19.25 100.43
CA PHE A 128 -7.24 -20.49 100.35
C PHE A 128 -7.90 -21.49 99.38
N ASN A 129 -9.22 -21.61 99.41
CA ASN A 129 -9.94 -22.46 98.46
C ASN A 129 -9.92 -21.88 97.03
N LYS A 130 -10.07 -20.56 96.85
CA LYS A 130 -9.87 -19.90 95.55
C LYS A 130 -8.45 -20.10 94.99
N LEU A 131 -7.41 -20.03 95.82
CA LEU A 131 -6.02 -20.28 95.43
C LEU A 131 -5.79 -21.75 95.06
N LYS A 132 -6.44 -22.69 95.75
CA LYS A 132 -6.42 -24.12 95.42
C LYS A 132 -7.09 -24.41 94.07
N GLU A 133 -8.23 -23.77 93.78
CA GLU A 133 -8.86 -23.82 92.46
C GLU A 133 -8.04 -23.14 91.38
N GLN A 134 -7.49 -21.95 91.63
CA GLN A 134 -6.61 -21.24 90.70
C GLN A 134 -5.34 -22.03 90.39
N LYS A 135 -4.75 -22.75 91.36
CA LYS A 135 -3.62 -23.67 91.11
C LYS A 135 -4.03 -24.83 90.19
N ASN A 136 -5.20 -25.42 90.40
CA ASN A 136 -5.71 -26.48 89.51
C ASN A 136 -6.09 -25.96 88.11
N GLN A 137 -6.65 -24.76 88.00
CA GLN A 137 -6.92 -24.10 86.72
C GLN A 137 -5.62 -23.72 86.00
N THR A 138 -4.60 -23.26 86.73
CA THR A 138 -3.27 -22.93 86.19
C THR A 138 -2.56 -24.19 85.70
N ASN A 139 -2.59 -25.29 86.45
CA ASN A 139 -2.06 -26.58 86.02
C ASN A 139 -2.79 -27.10 84.77
N LYS A 140 -4.12 -27.00 84.69
CA LYS A 140 -4.88 -27.35 83.47
C LYS A 140 -4.53 -26.44 82.29
N LYS A 141 -4.42 -25.13 82.49
CA LYS A 141 -3.96 -24.18 81.46
C LYS A 141 -2.53 -24.50 81.00
N GLN A 142 -1.62 -24.82 81.91
CA GLN A 142 -0.22 -25.14 81.57
C GLN A 142 -0.10 -26.49 80.87
N PHE A 143 -0.91 -27.49 81.21
CA PHE A 143 -1.03 -28.72 80.42
C PHE A 143 -1.55 -28.43 79.00
N LEU A 144 -2.63 -27.66 78.86
CA LEU A 144 -3.17 -27.27 77.55
C LEU A 144 -2.17 -26.44 76.73
N ILE A 145 -1.43 -25.53 77.36
CA ILE A 145 -0.37 -24.73 76.74
C ILE A 145 0.79 -25.63 76.31
N ASN A 146 1.26 -26.56 77.15
CA ASN A 146 2.35 -27.47 76.79
C ASN A 146 1.95 -28.41 75.63
N THR A 147 0.72 -28.96 75.66
CA THR A 147 0.18 -29.77 74.55
C THR A 147 0.01 -28.93 73.27
N ARG A 148 -0.41 -27.67 73.39
CA ARG A 148 -0.49 -26.74 72.24
C ARG A 148 0.89 -26.34 71.72
N ILE A 149 1.89 -26.19 72.59
CA ILE A 149 3.29 -25.94 72.21
C ILE A 149 3.88 -27.15 71.49
N SER A 150 3.63 -28.38 71.96
CA SER A 150 4.04 -29.59 71.22
C SER A 150 3.39 -29.60 69.85
N TRP A 151 2.06 -29.50 69.77
CA TRP A 151 1.35 -29.47 68.49
C TRP A 151 1.85 -28.35 67.55
N LEU A 152 2.11 -27.14 68.07
CA LEU A 152 2.68 -26.04 67.27
C LEU A 152 4.11 -26.33 66.81
N LYS A 153 4.91 -27.05 67.62
CA LYS A 153 6.27 -27.45 67.27
C LYS A 153 6.26 -28.57 66.21
N ASP A 154 5.33 -29.50 66.30
CA ASP A 154 5.14 -30.58 65.34
C ASP A 154 4.60 -30.04 64.00
N GLN A 155 3.66 -29.07 64.05
CA GLN A 155 3.20 -28.32 62.89
C GLN A 155 4.30 -27.45 62.27
N LEU A 156 5.15 -26.79 63.07
CA LEU A 156 6.31 -26.03 62.59
C LEU A 156 7.35 -26.95 61.93
N ASN A 157 7.58 -28.14 62.49
CA ASN A 157 8.46 -29.15 61.90
C ASN A 157 7.91 -29.64 60.54
N SER A 158 6.60 -29.94 60.45
CA SER A 158 5.95 -30.25 59.16
C SER A 158 6.13 -29.09 58.18
N SER A 159 5.74 -27.87 58.58
CA SER A 159 5.81 -26.68 57.73
C SER A 159 7.24 -26.34 57.28
N ASN A 160 8.27 -26.71 58.04
CA ASN A 160 9.68 -26.58 57.63
C ASN A 160 10.07 -27.64 56.60
N VAL A 161 9.60 -28.90 56.74
CA VAL A 161 9.78 -29.95 55.73
C VAL A 161 9.04 -29.59 54.44
N ASP A 162 7.81 -29.09 54.55
CA ASP A 162 7.00 -28.59 53.44
C ASP A 162 7.69 -27.39 52.76
N TYR A 163 8.26 -26.47 53.53
CA TYR A 163 9.06 -25.35 53.01
C TYR A 163 10.32 -25.80 52.28
N ASP A 164 11.13 -26.71 52.83
CA ASP A 164 12.33 -27.21 52.14
C ASP A 164 11.99 -28.07 50.91
N ASN A 165 10.85 -28.77 50.91
CA ASN A 165 10.34 -29.45 49.73
C ASN A 165 9.85 -28.47 48.66
N LEU A 166 9.09 -27.43 49.04
CA LEU A 166 8.70 -26.33 48.14
C LEU A 166 9.92 -25.60 47.58
N LYS A 167 10.96 -25.37 48.38
CA LYS A 167 12.22 -24.74 47.97
C LYS A 167 12.99 -25.58 46.96
N LYS A 168 13.05 -26.91 47.14
CA LYS A 168 13.58 -27.84 46.12
C LYS A 168 12.73 -27.82 44.84
N LEU A 169 11.39 -27.77 44.98
CA LEU A 169 10.45 -27.75 43.85
C LEU A 169 10.57 -26.44 43.05
N ILE A 170 10.69 -25.30 43.73
CA ILE A 170 10.96 -23.98 43.14
C ILE A 170 12.28 -23.97 42.39
N GLU A 171 13.36 -24.49 43.00
CA GLU A 171 14.67 -24.54 42.32
C GLU A 171 14.66 -25.53 41.15
N THR A 172 13.88 -26.61 41.22
CA THR A 172 13.66 -27.53 40.08
C THR A 172 12.90 -26.82 38.94
N TYR A 173 11.75 -26.21 39.23
CA TYR A 173 10.97 -25.46 38.24
C TYR A 173 11.76 -24.30 37.65
N LYS A 174 12.57 -23.60 38.42
CA LYS A 174 13.47 -22.53 37.95
C LYS A 174 14.51 -23.05 36.96
N ASN A 175 15.11 -24.23 37.21
CA ASN A 175 16.01 -24.88 36.26
C ASN A 175 15.29 -25.34 34.99
N ASP A 176 14.08 -25.87 35.10
CA ASP A 176 13.28 -26.26 33.92
C ASP A 176 12.74 -25.05 33.14
N LEU A 177 12.47 -23.92 33.80
CA LEU A 177 12.10 -22.65 33.17
C LEU A 177 13.29 -22.06 32.40
N LEU A 178 14.51 -22.13 32.95
CA LEU A 178 15.75 -21.77 32.23
C LEU A 178 16.02 -22.69 31.03
N LYS A 179 15.74 -24.00 31.14
CA LYS A 179 15.77 -24.90 29.97
C LYS A 179 14.74 -24.50 28.93
N LEU A 180 13.48 -24.32 29.31
CA LEU A 180 12.37 -23.93 28.42
C LEU A 180 12.61 -22.58 27.75
N GLU A 181 13.21 -21.61 28.44
CA GLU A 181 13.55 -20.31 27.90
C GLU A 181 14.71 -20.39 26.89
N LYS A 182 15.73 -21.22 27.16
CA LYS A 182 16.77 -21.54 26.17
C LYS A 182 16.19 -22.26 24.95
N ASP A 183 15.36 -23.29 25.17
CA ASP A 183 14.68 -24.05 24.12
C ASP A 183 13.81 -23.15 23.24
N LYS A 184 13.11 -22.20 23.86
CA LYS A 184 12.32 -21.15 23.20
C LYS A 184 13.21 -20.20 22.39
N LEU A 185 14.37 -19.79 22.91
CA LEU A 185 15.32 -18.94 22.21
C LEU A 185 15.93 -19.64 20.98
N ASP A 186 16.35 -20.89 21.12
CA ASP A 186 16.89 -21.69 20.02
C ASP A 186 15.81 -22.03 18.98
N LYS A 187 14.57 -22.30 19.39
CA LYS A 187 13.42 -22.44 18.48
C LYS A 187 13.06 -21.14 17.76
N LEU A 188 13.13 -19.98 18.43
CA LEU A 188 12.94 -18.66 17.80
C LEU A 188 14.05 -18.36 16.78
N LYS A 189 15.30 -18.71 17.09
CA LYS A 189 16.45 -18.55 16.19
C LYS A 189 16.32 -19.43 14.94
N ASN A 190 15.95 -20.70 15.11
CA ASN A 190 15.64 -21.60 14.00
C ASN A 190 14.44 -21.11 13.17
N ASN A 191 13.39 -20.56 13.80
CA ASN A 191 12.24 -19.99 13.10
C ASN A 191 12.60 -18.69 12.34
N SER A 192 13.51 -17.87 12.87
CA SER A 192 14.13 -16.75 12.14
C SER A 192 14.81 -17.23 10.86
N ASP A 193 15.62 -18.28 10.94
CA ASP A 193 16.43 -18.73 9.80
C ASP A 193 15.59 -19.54 8.80
N LEU A 194 14.58 -20.28 9.26
CA LEU A 194 13.50 -20.83 8.42
C LEU A 194 12.71 -19.71 7.71
N ASN A 195 12.40 -18.58 8.36
CA ASN A 195 11.74 -17.45 7.69
C ASN A 195 12.65 -16.78 6.66
N LYS A 196 13.96 -16.66 6.91
CA LYS A 196 14.93 -16.17 5.91
C LYS A 196 15.00 -17.12 4.71
N GLN A 197 15.07 -18.44 4.95
CA GLN A 197 15.04 -19.44 3.89
C GLN A 197 13.71 -19.43 3.13
N LEU A 198 12.57 -19.38 3.81
CA LEU A 198 11.23 -19.29 3.21
C LEU A 198 11.07 -18.02 2.37
N THR A 199 11.58 -16.88 2.83
CA THR A 199 11.58 -15.62 2.08
C THR A 199 12.44 -15.73 0.83
N ARG A 200 13.65 -16.31 0.94
CA ARG A 200 14.55 -16.56 -0.19
C ARG A 200 13.96 -17.54 -1.20
N SER A 201 13.28 -18.59 -0.72
CA SER A 201 12.55 -19.55 -1.56
C SER A 201 11.35 -18.91 -2.23
N LYS A 202 10.54 -18.09 -1.54
CA LYS A 202 9.44 -17.32 -2.15
C LYS A 202 9.94 -16.37 -3.24
N TYR A 203 11.07 -15.70 -3.02
CA TYR A 203 11.73 -14.86 -4.04
C TYR A 203 12.18 -15.69 -5.25
N LEU A 204 12.85 -16.84 -5.03
CA LEU A 204 13.24 -17.75 -6.10
C LEU A 204 12.04 -18.31 -6.87
N LEU A 205 10.93 -18.60 -6.18
CA LEU A 205 9.68 -19.07 -6.78
C LEU A 205 9.03 -17.97 -7.64
N SER A 206 9.02 -16.72 -7.18
CA SER A 206 8.60 -15.56 -7.97
C SER A 206 9.47 -15.36 -9.22
N VAL A 207 10.80 -15.47 -9.09
CA VAL A 207 11.74 -15.38 -10.23
C VAL A 207 11.55 -16.55 -11.21
N LEU A 208 11.28 -17.76 -10.73
CA LEU A 208 10.96 -18.92 -11.58
C LEU A 208 9.60 -18.73 -12.28
N GLN A 209 8.59 -18.23 -11.58
CA GLN A 209 7.25 -18.00 -12.13
C GLN A 209 7.26 -16.89 -13.19
N ALA A 210 8.03 -15.82 -12.98
CA ALA A 210 8.29 -14.80 -13.99
C ALA A 210 9.07 -15.35 -15.21
N LYS A 211 10.03 -16.26 -15.00
CA LYS A 211 10.71 -16.97 -16.10
C LYS A 211 9.77 -17.89 -16.87
N ILE A 212 8.85 -18.59 -16.20
CA ILE A 212 7.83 -19.43 -16.83
C ILE A 212 6.87 -18.57 -17.67
N GLN A 213 6.40 -17.42 -17.15
CA GLN A 213 5.64 -16.46 -17.94
C GLN A 213 6.43 -15.93 -19.15
N LYS A 214 7.73 -15.66 -18.99
CA LYS A 214 8.60 -15.28 -20.11
C LYS A 214 8.74 -16.39 -21.15
N GLN A 215 8.79 -17.65 -20.72
CA GLN A 215 8.84 -18.81 -21.60
C GLN A 215 7.52 -19.00 -22.36
N THR A 216 6.36 -18.81 -21.73
CA THR A 216 5.07 -18.88 -22.45
C THR A 216 4.87 -17.70 -23.41
N GLU A 217 5.25 -16.47 -23.04
CA GLU A 217 5.30 -15.33 -23.97
C GLU A 217 6.15 -15.65 -25.22
N LEU A 218 7.32 -16.26 -25.02
CA LEU A 218 8.23 -16.65 -26.10
C LEU A 218 7.66 -17.81 -26.93
N GLN A 219 6.97 -18.78 -26.34
CA GLN A 219 6.30 -19.85 -27.09
C GLN A 219 5.10 -19.33 -27.90
N THR A 220 4.29 -18.41 -27.38
CA THR A 220 3.23 -17.75 -28.15
C THR A 220 3.83 -17.00 -29.34
N LYS A 221 4.88 -16.20 -29.14
CA LYS A 221 5.59 -15.52 -30.23
C LYS A 221 6.25 -16.47 -31.22
N LEU A 222 6.74 -17.63 -30.78
CA LEU A 222 7.26 -18.66 -31.67
C LEU A 222 6.16 -19.18 -32.59
N VAL A 223 4.98 -19.50 -32.04
CA VAL A 223 3.81 -19.97 -32.82
C VAL A 223 3.32 -18.88 -33.79
N GLU A 224 3.22 -17.62 -33.35
CA GLU A 224 2.88 -16.49 -34.22
C GLU A 224 3.87 -16.33 -35.38
N LEU A 225 5.18 -16.45 -35.12
CA LEU A 225 6.22 -16.39 -36.15
C LEU A 225 6.19 -17.60 -37.08
N GLU A 226 5.91 -18.79 -36.58
CA GLU A 226 5.73 -20.02 -37.37
C GLU A 226 4.51 -19.89 -38.29
N GLU A 227 3.40 -19.32 -37.80
CA GLU A 227 2.20 -19.05 -38.60
C GLU A 227 2.42 -17.91 -39.63
N GLN A 228 3.11 -16.83 -39.26
CA GLN A 228 3.51 -15.78 -40.21
C GLN A 228 4.42 -16.34 -41.31
N LYS A 229 5.42 -17.17 -40.95
CA LYS A 229 6.29 -17.89 -41.88
C LYS A 229 5.50 -18.79 -42.83
N ASN A 230 4.55 -19.58 -42.31
CA ASN A 230 3.70 -20.45 -43.12
C ASN A 230 2.79 -19.64 -44.08
N ASN A 231 2.21 -18.54 -43.61
CA ASN A 231 1.39 -17.65 -44.44
C ASN A 231 2.22 -16.92 -45.52
N LEU A 232 3.45 -16.48 -45.20
CA LEU A 232 4.40 -15.93 -46.18
C LEU A 232 4.82 -16.98 -47.20
N GLN A 233 5.12 -18.21 -46.78
CA GLN A 233 5.50 -19.31 -47.68
C GLN A 233 4.34 -19.73 -48.61
N LYS A 234 3.10 -19.70 -48.11
CA LYS A 234 1.88 -19.87 -48.92
C LYS A 234 1.73 -18.72 -49.94
N THR A 235 1.85 -17.47 -49.49
CA THR A 235 1.77 -16.28 -50.34
C THR A 235 2.85 -16.29 -51.43
N ALA A 236 4.07 -16.73 -51.11
CA ALA A 236 5.16 -16.90 -52.06
C ALA A 236 4.86 -17.97 -53.12
N LYS A 237 4.27 -19.11 -52.74
CA LYS A 237 3.80 -20.13 -53.69
C LYS A 237 2.68 -19.60 -54.60
N GLU A 238 1.69 -18.91 -54.02
CA GLU A 238 0.59 -18.28 -54.79
C GLU A 238 1.13 -17.23 -55.77
N LYS A 239 2.12 -16.41 -55.37
CA LYS A 239 2.76 -15.43 -56.24
C LYS A 239 3.66 -16.05 -57.31
N GLN A 240 4.39 -17.11 -56.99
CA GLN A 240 5.15 -17.86 -58.00
C GLN A 240 4.21 -18.47 -59.05
N GLN A 241 3.05 -18.97 -58.65
CA GLN A 241 2.07 -19.51 -59.58
C GLN A 241 1.36 -18.40 -60.39
N GLU A 242 1.13 -17.22 -59.81
CA GLU A 242 0.69 -16.03 -60.55
C GLU A 242 1.74 -15.58 -61.60
N ILE A 243 3.03 -15.61 -61.26
CA ILE A 243 4.14 -15.33 -62.17
C ILE A 243 4.18 -16.38 -63.29
N ASN A 244 4.12 -17.68 -62.98
CA ASN A 244 4.12 -18.74 -63.98
C ASN A 244 2.94 -18.62 -64.95
N ASN A 245 1.75 -18.30 -64.46
CA ASN A 245 0.57 -18.06 -65.28
C ASN A 245 0.75 -16.82 -66.18
N LYS A 246 1.29 -15.71 -65.64
CA LYS A 246 1.60 -14.51 -66.43
C LYS A 246 2.68 -14.75 -67.47
N GLN A 247 3.67 -15.60 -67.18
CA GLN A 247 4.70 -16.00 -68.14
C GLN A 247 4.12 -16.84 -69.29
N ALA A 248 3.19 -17.76 -68.99
CA ALA A 248 2.49 -18.53 -70.02
C ALA A 248 1.61 -17.64 -70.91
N ILE A 249 0.90 -16.67 -70.34
CA ILE A 249 0.14 -15.66 -71.09
C ILE A 249 1.06 -14.79 -71.95
N LEU A 250 2.20 -14.33 -71.39
CA LEU A 250 3.18 -13.52 -72.12
C LEU A 250 3.77 -14.27 -73.32
N ASN A 251 4.09 -15.56 -73.16
CA ASN A 251 4.59 -16.40 -74.25
C ASN A 251 3.51 -16.59 -75.34
N ASN A 252 2.28 -16.95 -74.96
CA ASN A 252 1.16 -17.09 -75.91
C ASN A 252 0.90 -15.76 -76.67
N ASN A 253 0.89 -14.62 -75.98
CA ASN A 253 0.74 -13.31 -76.61
C ASN A 253 1.90 -12.98 -77.57
N LYS A 254 3.13 -13.44 -77.26
CA LYS A 254 4.32 -13.27 -78.12
C LYS A 254 4.23 -14.15 -79.38
N ASP A 255 3.71 -15.36 -79.26
CA ASP A 255 3.48 -16.26 -80.40
C ASP A 255 2.32 -15.76 -81.28
N GLN A 256 1.23 -15.27 -80.69
CA GLN A 256 0.14 -14.57 -81.41
C GLN A 256 0.64 -13.31 -82.13
N LEU A 257 1.50 -12.51 -81.49
CA LEU A 257 2.12 -11.34 -82.12
C LEU A 257 3.01 -11.76 -83.30
N LYS A 258 3.75 -12.86 -83.19
CA LYS A 258 4.55 -13.41 -84.29
C LYS A 258 3.68 -13.85 -85.47
N GLN A 259 2.57 -14.56 -85.20
CA GLN A 259 1.59 -14.94 -86.22
C GLN A 259 0.92 -13.71 -86.88
N LEU A 260 0.64 -12.65 -86.11
CA LEU A 260 0.11 -11.39 -86.66
C LEU A 260 1.14 -10.67 -87.54
N ILE A 261 2.43 -10.69 -87.20
CA ILE A 261 3.51 -10.13 -88.02
C ILE A 261 3.67 -10.94 -89.32
N GLU A 262 3.65 -12.27 -89.24
CA GLU A 262 3.72 -13.17 -90.41
C GLU A 262 2.50 -12.98 -91.33
N SER A 263 1.29 -12.90 -90.76
CA SER A 263 0.04 -12.58 -91.48
C SER A 263 0.07 -11.20 -92.12
N SER A 264 0.50 -10.17 -91.39
CA SER A 264 0.64 -8.80 -91.91
C SER A 264 1.65 -8.72 -93.07
N THR A 265 2.78 -9.43 -92.95
CA THR A 265 3.78 -9.53 -94.02
C THR A 265 3.23 -10.24 -95.25
N ASN A 266 2.49 -11.34 -95.08
CA ASN A 266 1.89 -12.06 -96.19
C ASN A 266 0.77 -11.25 -96.88
N ASN A 267 -0.05 -10.53 -96.10
CA ASN A 267 -1.07 -9.61 -96.61
C ASN A 267 -0.43 -8.44 -97.37
N LYS A 268 0.72 -7.92 -96.92
CA LYS A 268 1.48 -6.91 -97.67
C LYS A 268 1.98 -7.48 -98.99
N ASN A 269 2.59 -8.67 -99.00
CA ASN A 269 3.05 -9.31 -100.24
C ASN A 269 1.90 -9.54 -101.23
N GLN A 270 0.70 -9.91 -100.75
CA GLN A 270 -0.50 -9.98 -101.59
C GLN A 270 -0.95 -8.62 -102.12
N LEU A 271 -0.87 -7.55 -101.32
CA LEU A 271 -1.21 -6.19 -101.75
C LEU A 271 -0.23 -5.65 -102.79
N ASP A 272 1.07 -5.87 -102.61
CA ASP A 272 2.11 -5.49 -103.54
C ASP A 272 1.96 -6.24 -104.87
N ASN A 273 1.68 -7.56 -104.83
CA ASN A 273 1.35 -8.36 -106.02
C ASN A 273 0.08 -7.85 -106.74
N LYS A 274 -1.02 -7.62 -106.00
CA LYS A 274 -2.25 -7.07 -106.60
C LYS A 274 -2.05 -5.66 -107.17
N THR A 275 -1.13 -4.88 -106.61
CA THR A 275 -0.76 -3.57 -107.16
C THR A 275 0.01 -3.71 -108.48
N LEU A 276 0.86 -4.73 -108.62
CA LEU A 276 1.49 -5.07 -109.91
C LEU A 276 0.46 -5.55 -110.94
N GLU A 277 -0.49 -6.42 -110.57
CA GLU A 277 -1.61 -6.85 -111.43
C GLU A 277 -2.48 -5.66 -111.88
N LEU A 278 -2.79 -4.72 -110.97
CA LEU A 278 -3.55 -3.51 -111.30
C LEU A 278 -2.80 -2.60 -112.28
N ASN A 279 -1.48 -2.43 -112.09
CA ASN A 279 -0.65 -1.64 -113.00
C ASN A 279 -0.52 -2.29 -114.40
N GLN A 280 -0.41 -3.61 -114.47
CA GLN A 280 -0.46 -4.35 -115.75
C GLN A 280 -1.83 -4.21 -116.43
N THR A 281 -2.92 -4.35 -115.65
CA THR A 281 -4.29 -4.19 -116.15
C THR A 281 -4.54 -2.77 -116.66
N SER A 282 -4.05 -1.74 -115.95
CA SER A 282 -4.16 -0.33 -116.34
C SER A 282 -3.42 -0.03 -117.66
N LYS A 283 -2.20 -0.56 -117.84
CA LYS A 283 -1.50 -0.49 -119.14
C LYS A 283 -2.33 -1.11 -120.27
N LYS A 284 -2.89 -2.30 -120.01
CA LYS A 284 -3.66 -3.05 -121.02
C LYS A 284 -5.01 -2.42 -121.36
N ILE A 285 -5.65 -1.75 -120.40
CA ILE A 285 -6.81 -0.88 -120.66
C ILE A 285 -6.41 0.26 -121.60
N LYS A 286 -5.29 0.94 -121.33
CA LYS A 286 -4.82 2.05 -122.17
C LYS A 286 -4.49 1.60 -123.60
N GLU A 287 -3.83 0.46 -123.77
CA GLU A 287 -3.59 -0.16 -125.09
C GLU A 287 -4.90 -0.44 -125.85
N LEU A 288 -5.96 -0.88 -125.16
CA LEU A 288 -7.29 -1.09 -125.73
C LEU A 288 -8.03 0.21 -126.03
N GLU A 289 -7.85 1.27 -125.23
CA GLU A 289 -8.39 2.61 -125.49
C GLU A 289 -7.75 3.22 -126.75
N ASP A 290 -6.44 3.11 -126.90
CA ASP A 290 -5.71 3.58 -128.10
C ASP A 290 -6.15 2.80 -129.36
N GLN A 291 -6.32 1.47 -129.26
CA GLN A 291 -6.88 0.64 -130.34
C GLN A 291 -8.33 1.03 -130.70
N LEU A 292 -9.18 1.25 -129.69
CA LEU A 292 -10.58 1.63 -129.89
C LEU A 292 -10.71 3.01 -130.52
N ASN A 293 -9.84 3.96 -130.14
CA ASN A 293 -9.76 5.28 -130.79
C ASN A 293 -9.32 5.17 -132.26
N LYS A 294 -8.35 4.29 -132.58
CA LYS A 294 -7.94 4.03 -133.97
C LYS A 294 -9.09 3.44 -134.80
N LEU A 295 -9.72 2.37 -134.33
CA LEU A 295 -10.88 1.74 -135.01
C LEU A 295 -12.03 2.75 -135.22
N LYS A 296 -12.24 3.66 -134.27
CA LYS A 296 -13.27 4.71 -134.37
C LYS A 296 -12.96 5.74 -135.47
N SER A 297 -11.68 6.01 -135.76
CA SER A 297 -11.28 6.82 -136.93
C SER A 297 -11.51 6.06 -138.25
N GLU A 298 -11.10 4.78 -138.33
CA GLU A 298 -11.29 3.94 -139.51
C GLU A 298 -12.78 3.78 -139.88
N ILE A 299 -13.66 3.60 -138.89
CA ILE A 299 -15.12 3.59 -139.08
C ILE A 299 -15.65 4.96 -139.56
N SER A 300 -15.04 6.07 -139.13
CA SER A 300 -15.45 7.41 -139.57
C SER A 300 -15.11 7.66 -141.03
N ASP A 301 -13.96 7.17 -141.51
CA ASP A 301 -13.52 7.38 -142.89
C ASP A 301 -14.22 6.41 -143.86
N LEU A 302 -14.46 5.16 -143.44
CA LEU A 302 -15.29 4.21 -144.19
C LEU A 302 -16.74 4.72 -144.37
N ASN A 303 -17.30 5.47 -143.42
CA ASN A 303 -18.61 6.09 -143.59
C ASN A 303 -18.61 7.22 -144.64
N LYS A 304 -17.56 8.06 -144.69
CA LYS A 304 -17.42 9.09 -145.75
C LYS A 304 -17.35 8.45 -147.13
N GLN A 305 -16.50 7.42 -147.28
CA GLN A 305 -16.34 6.67 -148.52
C GLN A 305 -17.68 6.11 -149.04
N LYS A 306 -18.47 5.52 -148.13
CA LYS A 306 -19.82 5.02 -148.41
C LYS A 306 -20.79 6.11 -148.86
N GLU A 307 -20.72 7.31 -148.30
CA GLU A 307 -21.59 8.43 -148.70
C GLU A 307 -21.21 8.99 -150.08
N GLU A 308 -19.92 9.07 -150.42
CA GLU A 308 -19.45 9.45 -151.76
C GLU A 308 -19.89 8.45 -152.83
N ASP A 309 -19.75 7.15 -152.59
CA ASP A 309 -20.15 6.12 -153.54
C ASP A 309 -21.68 6.05 -153.71
N LEU A 310 -22.45 6.31 -152.65
CA LEU A 310 -23.91 6.48 -152.74
C LEU A 310 -24.31 7.68 -153.61
N LEU A 311 -23.51 8.77 -153.61
CA LEU A 311 -23.73 9.94 -154.45
C LEU A 311 -23.53 9.63 -155.95
N LYS A 312 -22.47 8.86 -156.27
CA LYS A 312 -22.19 8.38 -157.64
C LYS A 312 -23.35 7.52 -158.16
N VAL A 313 -23.83 6.58 -157.35
CA VAL A 313 -24.97 5.71 -157.70
C VAL A 313 -26.25 6.51 -157.94
N LYS A 314 -26.59 7.49 -157.07
CA LYS A 314 -27.75 8.38 -157.30
C LYS A 314 -27.66 9.15 -158.63
N THR A 315 -26.48 9.64 -158.99
CA THR A 315 -26.25 10.37 -160.24
C THR A 315 -26.51 9.49 -161.46
N ASN A 316 -26.01 8.25 -161.45
CA ASN A 316 -26.24 7.27 -162.52
C ASN A 316 -27.73 6.90 -162.66
N ILE A 317 -28.45 6.73 -161.55
CA ILE A 317 -29.89 6.46 -161.55
C ILE A 317 -30.67 7.60 -162.19
N GLN A 318 -30.31 8.87 -161.93
CA GLN A 318 -30.99 10.02 -162.53
C GLN A 318 -30.75 10.11 -164.05
N ASN A 319 -29.55 9.79 -164.53
CA ASN A 319 -29.29 9.74 -165.98
C ASN A 319 -30.15 8.66 -166.67
N ASN A 320 -30.26 7.47 -166.09
CA ASN A 320 -31.10 6.39 -166.62
C ASN A 320 -32.60 6.75 -166.60
N LYS A 321 -33.05 7.52 -165.59
CA LYS A 321 -34.44 8.02 -165.51
C LYS A 321 -34.79 8.92 -166.70
N ASN A 322 -33.88 9.81 -167.10
CA ASN A 322 -34.09 10.70 -168.24
C ASN A 322 -34.17 9.93 -169.58
N GLN A 323 -33.53 8.75 -169.70
CA GLN A 323 -33.63 7.89 -170.88
C GLN A 323 -34.99 7.18 -170.98
N LEU A 324 -35.57 6.76 -169.85
CA LEU A 324 -36.90 6.15 -169.80
C LEU A 324 -38.02 7.09 -170.26
N GLU A 325 -37.88 8.39 -169.98
CA GLU A 325 -38.87 9.42 -170.35
C GLU A 325 -39.02 9.58 -171.88
N VAL A 326 -37.95 9.33 -172.64
CA VAL A 326 -37.99 9.31 -174.12
C VAL A 326 -38.78 8.11 -174.65
N LEU A 327 -38.61 6.94 -174.02
CA LEU A 327 -39.33 5.71 -174.40
C LEU A 327 -40.81 5.77 -174.02
N GLN A 328 -41.15 6.42 -172.90
CA GLN A 328 -42.52 6.56 -172.42
C GLN A 328 -43.43 7.24 -173.46
N ASN A 329 -42.93 8.29 -174.13
CA ASN A 329 -43.67 9.04 -175.16
C ASN A 329 -43.98 8.21 -176.42
N GLN A 330 -43.28 7.10 -176.66
CA GLN A 330 -43.59 6.16 -177.76
C GLN A 330 -44.72 5.19 -177.38
N LEU A 331 -44.89 4.90 -176.08
CA LEU A 331 -45.89 3.95 -175.56
C LEU A 331 -47.32 4.50 -175.64
N ASP A 332 -47.51 5.81 -175.45
CA ASP A 332 -48.84 6.43 -175.35
C ASP A 332 -49.64 6.46 -176.65
N GLN A 333 -49.00 6.23 -177.80
CA GLN A 333 -49.71 5.97 -179.06
C GLN A 333 -50.38 4.58 -179.10
N ILE A 334 -49.83 3.61 -178.37
CA ILE A 334 -50.37 2.24 -178.28
C ILE A 334 -51.52 2.19 -177.25
N ASN A 335 -51.41 2.97 -176.17
CA ASN A 335 -52.35 2.96 -175.04
C ASN A 335 -53.82 3.24 -175.44
N LYS A 336 -54.08 3.99 -176.52
CA LYS A 336 -55.45 4.24 -177.02
C LYS A 336 -56.22 3.00 -177.49
N LYS A 337 -55.53 1.88 -177.77
CA LYS A 337 -56.18 0.58 -178.07
C LYS A 337 -56.40 -0.30 -176.83
N ILE A 338 -56.01 0.17 -175.65
CA ILE A 338 -56.09 -0.58 -174.38
C ILE A 338 -57.28 -0.12 -173.52
N ASP A 339 -57.81 1.08 -173.75
CA ASP A 339 -58.92 1.65 -172.97
C ASP A 339 -60.21 0.81 -173.02
N GLU A 340 -60.50 0.14 -174.14
CA GLU A 340 -61.64 -0.77 -174.29
C GLU A 340 -61.53 -2.02 -173.38
N LEU A 341 -60.31 -2.44 -173.02
CA LEU A 341 -60.06 -3.55 -172.09
C LEU A 341 -60.06 -3.11 -170.61
N LYS A 342 -60.01 -1.81 -170.31
CA LYS A 342 -59.89 -1.33 -168.92
C LYS A 342 -61.17 -1.49 -168.09
N GLN A 343 -62.36 -1.49 -168.71
CA GLN A 343 -63.62 -1.54 -167.96
C GLN A 343 -63.80 -2.84 -167.16
N SER A 344 -63.30 -3.97 -167.65
CA SER A 344 -63.32 -5.25 -166.90
C SER A 344 -62.29 -5.33 -165.76
N ILE A 345 -61.32 -4.42 -165.69
CA ILE A 345 -60.19 -4.49 -164.74
C ILE A 345 -60.48 -3.71 -163.43
N GLU A 346 -61.31 -2.67 -163.46
CA GLU A 346 -61.60 -1.86 -162.25
C GLU A 346 -62.34 -2.62 -161.14
N GLN A 347 -63.09 -3.68 -161.47
CA GLN A 347 -63.71 -4.53 -160.45
C GLN A 347 -62.68 -5.33 -159.63
N ILE A 348 -61.49 -5.59 -160.17
CA ILE A 348 -60.43 -6.37 -159.50
C ILE A 348 -59.54 -5.48 -158.63
N LYS A 349 -59.20 -4.27 -159.12
CA LYS A 349 -58.30 -3.33 -158.42
C LYS A 349 -58.74 -2.98 -157.00
N LYS A 350 -60.04 -2.85 -156.76
CA LYS A 350 -60.58 -2.43 -155.45
C LYS A 350 -60.19 -3.39 -154.32
N SER A 351 -60.20 -4.70 -154.58
CA SER A 351 -59.89 -5.74 -153.58
C SER A 351 -58.40 -5.76 -153.16
N ILE A 352 -57.50 -5.34 -154.05
CA ILE A 352 -56.04 -5.38 -153.81
C ILE A 352 -55.59 -4.24 -152.89
N LYS A 353 -56.19 -3.05 -153.03
CA LYS A 353 -55.77 -1.84 -152.30
C LYS A 353 -56.01 -1.95 -150.79
N ASP A 354 -57.12 -2.54 -150.39
CA ASP A 354 -57.50 -2.68 -148.98
C ASP A 354 -56.52 -3.62 -148.26
N LYS A 355 -56.20 -4.77 -148.87
CA LYS A 355 -55.18 -5.73 -148.40
C LYS A 355 -53.77 -5.15 -148.28
N GLN A 356 -53.42 -4.20 -149.13
CA GLN A 356 -52.10 -3.57 -149.12
C GLN A 356 -51.92 -2.56 -147.98
N THR A 357 -53.03 -2.01 -147.47
CA THR A 357 -53.04 -1.07 -146.32
C THR A 357 -52.95 -1.82 -144.99
N GLU A 358 -53.72 -2.92 -144.86
CA GLU A 358 -53.72 -3.84 -143.70
C GLU A 358 -52.30 -4.34 -143.34
N ASN A 359 -51.50 -4.71 -144.36
CA ASN A 359 -50.10 -5.12 -144.15
C ASN A 359 -49.18 -4.00 -143.67
N GLN A 360 -49.47 -2.73 -143.98
CA GLN A 360 -48.63 -1.61 -143.52
C GLN A 360 -48.87 -1.32 -142.03
N GLU A 361 -50.12 -1.33 -141.57
CA GLU A 361 -50.43 -1.16 -140.14
C GLU A 361 -49.84 -2.30 -139.29
N LEU A 362 -49.92 -3.55 -139.77
CA LEU A 362 -49.33 -4.70 -139.07
C LEU A 362 -47.80 -4.58 -138.96
N ASP A 363 -47.12 -4.15 -140.01
CA ASP A 363 -45.66 -3.98 -140.03
C ASP A 363 -45.20 -2.77 -139.19
N GLU A 364 -46.05 -1.76 -139.00
CA GLU A 364 -45.82 -0.63 -138.08
C GLU A 364 -45.95 -1.09 -136.61
N GLN A 365 -47.04 -1.79 -136.26
CA GLN A 365 -47.28 -2.36 -134.92
C GLN A 365 -46.15 -3.32 -134.49
N LEU A 366 -45.62 -4.12 -135.43
CA LEU A 366 -44.54 -5.06 -135.17
C LEU A 366 -43.21 -4.35 -134.86
N LYS A 367 -42.97 -3.16 -135.46
CA LYS A 367 -41.82 -2.30 -135.10
C LYS A 367 -41.99 -1.70 -133.70
N GLU A 368 -43.18 -1.20 -133.36
CA GLU A 368 -43.45 -0.67 -132.01
C GLU A 368 -43.27 -1.73 -130.93
N LYS A 369 -43.79 -2.95 -131.13
CA LYS A 369 -43.65 -4.06 -130.19
C LYS A 369 -42.19 -4.51 -130.01
N ASN A 370 -41.36 -4.43 -131.05
CA ASN A 370 -39.92 -4.67 -130.92
C ASN A 370 -39.21 -3.55 -130.11
N ILE A 371 -39.60 -2.29 -130.29
CA ILE A 371 -39.07 -1.17 -129.48
C ILE A 371 -39.46 -1.32 -128.00
N GLU A 372 -40.69 -1.77 -127.72
CA GLU A 372 -41.15 -2.08 -126.37
C GLU A 372 -40.38 -3.27 -125.75
N LEU A 373 -40.16 -4.34 -126.52
CA LEU A 373 -39.37 -5.50 -126.10
C LEU A 373 -37.93 -5.12 -125.72
N GLU A 374 -37.28 -4.25 -126.50
CA GLU A 374 -35.92 -3.76 -126.21
C GLU A 374 -35.86 -2.81 -125.01
N LYS A 375 -36.93 -2.04 -124.72
CA LYS A 375 -37.04 -1.30 -123.45
C LYS A 375 -37.12 -2.27 -122.27
N LEU A 376 -37.99 -3.27 -122.34
CA LEU A 376 -38.18 -4.29 -121.29
C LEU A 376 -36.91 -5.12 -121.02
N LYS A 377 -36.14 -5.49 -122.06
CA LYS A 377 -34.82 -6.12 -121.89
C LYS A 377 -33.85 -5.24 -121.10
N LYS A 378 -33.78 -3.94 -121.43
CA LYS A 378 -32.90 -2.97 -120.74
C LYS A 378 -33.31 -2.74 -119.29
N GLU A 379 -34.61 -2.75 -118.99
CA GLU A 379 -35.09 -2.72 -117.60
C GLU A 379 -34.78 -4.01 -116.84
N LYS A 380 -35.03 -5.19 -117.43
CA LYS A 380 -34.65 -6.48 -116.85
C LYS A 380 -33.16 -6.52 -116.46
N GLN A 381 -32.28 -5.99 -117.31
CA GLN A 381 -30.85 -5.91 -116.99
C GLN A 381 -30.54 -4.91 -115.87
N LYS A 382 -31.21 -3.75 -115.81
CA LYS A 382 -31.09 -2.81 -114.67
C LYS A 382 -31.52 -3.47 -113.36
N TYR A 383 -32.62 -4.23 -113.36
CA TYR A 383 -33.08 -4.95 -112.17
C TYR A 383 -32.10 -6.05 -111.76
N LEU A 384 -31.59 -6.87 -112.69
CA LEU A 384 -30.54 -7.87 -112.40
C LEU A 384 -29.28 -7.23 -111.78
N ASN A 385 -28.76 -6.16 -112.38
CA ASN A 385 -27.59 -5.44 -111.87
C ASN A 385 -27.85 -4.79 -110.49
N SER A 386 -29.11 -4.50 -110.16
CA SER A 386 -29.51 -3.95 -108.86
C SER A 386 -29.65 -5.05 -107.80
N ILE A 387 -30.23 -6.20 -108.16
CA ILE A 387 -30.29 -7.40 -107.33
C ILE A 387 -28.87 -7.84 -106.96
N GLU A 388 -27.94 -7.93 -107.93
CA GLU A 388 -26.56 -8.35 -107.66
C GLU A 388 -25.82 -7.44 -106.66
N LYS A 389 -26.05 -6.12 -106.76
CA LYS A 389 -25.54 -5.13 -105.78
C LYS A 389 -26.16 -5.30 -104.39
N LEU A 390 -27.47 -5.60 -104.32
CA LEU A 390 -28.16 -5.86 -103.06
C LEU A 390 -27.67 -7.18 -102.42
N THR A 391 -27.45 -8.24 -103.21
CA THR A 391 -26.90 -9.51 -102.73
C THR A 391 -25.50 -9.32 -102.14
N LYS A 392 -24.60 -8.60 -102.83
CA LYS A 392 -23.26 -8.28 -102.30
C LYS A 392 -23.36 -7.52 -100.97
N LYS A 393 -24.16 -6.46 -100.93
CA LYS A 393 -24.40 -5.67 -99.71
C LYS A 393 -25.04 -6.48 -98.57
N SER A 394 -25.89 -7.48 -98.88
CA SER A 394 -26.46 -8.40 -97.90
C SER A 394 -25.38 -9.29 -97.29
N ASN A 395 -24.47 -9.84 -98.11
CA ASN A 395 -23.37 -10.68 -97.65
C ASN A 395 -22.37 -9.89 -96.78
N ASP A 396 -22.05 -8.65 -97.18
CA ASP A 396 -21.19 -7.74 -96.40
C ASP A 396 -21.80 -7.41 -95.03
N LEU A 397 -23.13 -7.20 -94.98
CA LEU A 397 -23.88 -6.98 -93.74
C LEU A 397 -23.93 -8.24 -92.87
N GLU A 398 -24.11 -9.43 -93.45
CA GLU A 398 -24.12 -10.68 -92.67
C GLU A 398 -22.72 -11.02 -92.10
N GLN A 399 -21.65 -10.72 -92.85
CA GLN A 399 -20.28 -10.88 -92.37
C GLN A 399 -19.98 -9.91 -91.22
N THR A 400 -20.28 -8.61 -91.39
CA THR A 400 -20.11 -7.64 -90.29
C THR A 400 -20.98 -7.96 -89.07
N PHE A 401 -22.17 -8.56 -89.25
CA PHE A 401 -22.99 -9.05 -88.14
C PHE A 401 -22.32 -10.21 -87.37
N LYS A 402 -21.69 -11.16 -88.08
CA LYS A 402 -20.87 -12.23 -87.45
C LYS A 402 -19.68 -11.65 -86.69
N ASP A 403 -18.99 -10.67 -87.24
CA ASP A 403 -17.82 -10.04 -86.61
C ASP A 403 -18.19 -9.23 -85.36
N ILE A 404 -19.31 -8.49 -85.41
CA ILE A 404 -19.89 -7.81 -84.24
C ILE A 404 -20.30 -8.83 -83.16
N THR A 405 -20.93 -9.94 -83.57
CA THR A 405 -21.34 -11.02 -82.65
C THR A 405 -20.14 -11.63 -81.94
N ASN A 406 -19.06 -11.93 -82.66
CA ASN A 406 -17.81 -12.45 -82.10
C ASN A 406 -17.14 -11.42 -81.16
N SER A 407 -17.08 -10.15 -81.55
CA SER A 407 -16.53 -9.07 -80.72
C SER A 407 -17.30 -8.90 -79.40
N ASN A 408 -18.63 -8.97 -79.43
CA ASN A 408 -19.45 -8.90 -78.22
C ASN A 408 -19.24 -10.13 -77.32
N LYS A 409 -19.09 -11.33 -77.90
CA LYS A 409 -18.81 -12.56 -77.15
C LYS A 409 -17.46 -12.51 -76.43
N GLN A 410 -16.44 -11.89 -77.03
CA GLN A 410 -15.15 -11.62 -76.38
C GLN A 410 -15.29 -10.58 -75.26
N LYS A 411 -16.08 -9.50 -75.46
CA LYS A 411 -16.36 -8.50 -74.42
C LYS A 411 -17.10 -9.09 -73.22
N GLU A 412 -18.07 -9.97 -73.42
CA GLU A 412 -18.74 -10.69 -72.33
C GLU A 412 -17.78 -11.57 -71.52
N GLN A 413 -16.80 -12.20 -72.17
CA GLN A 413 -15.75 -12.95 -71.48
C GLN A 413 -14.85 -12.02 -70.67
N GLN A 414 -14.40 -10.90 -71.23
CA GLN A 414 -13.61 -9.89 -70.51
C GLN A 414 -14.38 -9.31 -69.31
N ILE A 415 -15.67 -9.00 -69.45
CA ILE A 415 -16.53 -8.54 -68.34
C ILE A 415 -16.54 -9.58 -67.22
N LYS A 416 -16.77 -10.87 -67.52
CA LYS A 416 -16.76 -11.94 -66.52
C LYS A 416 -15.40 -12.11 -65.82
N THR A 417 -14.29 -11.92 -66.52
CA THR A 417 -12.95 -11.90 -65.91
C THR A 417 -12.78 -10.71 -64.96
N LEU A 418 -13.18 -9.50 -65.39
CA LEU A 418 -13.10 -8.28 -64.58
C LEU A 418 -14.01 -8.34 -63.35
N GLU A 419 -15.21 -8.93 -63.45
CA GLU A 419 -16.09 -9.20 -62.31
C GLU A 419 -15.44 -10.16 -61.29
N GLN A 420 -14.72 -11.18 -61.75
CA GLN A 420 -13.99 -12.10 -60.87
C GLN A 420 -12.82 -11.41 -60.17
N GLU A 421 -12.05 -10.59 -60.89
CA GLU A 421 -10.97 -9.79 -60.30
C GLU A 421 -11.50 -8.76 -59.31
N TYR A 422 -12.56 -8.03 -59.65
CA TYR A 422 -13.23 -7.08 -58.75
C TYR A 422 -13.72 -7.75 -57.46
N ASN A 423 -14.35 -8.92 -57.55
CA ASN A 423 -14.79 -9.68 -56.38
C ASN A 423 -13.62 -10.20 -55.53
N LYS A 424 -12.47 -10.54 -56.15
CA LYS A 424 -11.24 -10.94 -55.44
C LYS A 424 -10.62 -9.74 -54.72
N LEU A 425 -10.56 -8.59 -55.38
CA LEU A 425 -10.04 -7.33 -54.82
C LEU A 425 -10.93 -6.80 -53.68
N LEU A 426 -12.26 -6.91 -53.81
CA LEU A 426 -13.22 -6.55 -52.77
C LEU A 426 -13.08 -7.41 -51.51
N LYS A 427 -12.77 -8.71 -51.66
CA LYS A 427 -12.42 -9.59 -50.52
C LYS A 427 -11.12 -9.17 -49.85
N GLN A 428 -10.07 -8.87 -50.63
CA GLN A 428 -8.80 -8.36 -50.10
C GLN A 428 -8.98 -7.02 -49.37
N HIS A 429 -9.76 -6.08 -49.93
CA HIS A 429 -10.04 -4.80 -49.30
C HIS A 429 -10.76 -4.95 -47.95
N LYS A 430 -11.77 -5.83 -47.86
CA LYS A 430 -12.44 -6.13 -46.57
C LYS A 430 -11.48 -6.73 -45.53
N LEU A 431 -10.58 -7.61 -45.97
CA LEU A 431 -9.62 -8.26 -45.07
C LEU A 431 -8.56 -7.26 -44.58
N LEU A 432 -8.04 -6.40 -45.46
CA LEU A 432 -7.17 -5.28 -45.10
C LEU A 432 -7.86 -4.25 -44.18
N LEU A 433 -9.16 -4.00 -44.37
CA LEU A 433 -9.92 -3.10 -43.50
C LEU A 433 -10.02 -3.65 -42.07
N ALA A 434 -10.26 -4.97 -41.92
CA ALA A 434 -10.26 -5.63 -40.62
C ALA A 434 -8.86 -5.62 -39.97
N LEU A 435 -7.82 -5.91 -40.75
CA LEU A 435 -6.42 -5.90 -40.28
C LEU A 435 -6.00 -4.49 -39.81
N ARG A 436 -6.42 -3.43 -40.50
CA ARG A 436 -6.23 -2.03 -40.08
C ARG A 436 -6.97 -1.71 -38.77
N ILE A 437 -8.19 -2.22 -38.58
CA ILE A 437 -8.96 -2.00 -37.35
C ILE A 437 -8.22 -2.65 -36.16
N ASP A 438 -7.76 -3.89 -36.34
CA ASP A 438 -7.00 -4.62 -35.31
C ASP A 438 -5.68 -3.92 -34.97
N GLN A 439 -4.90 -3.53 -35.98
CA GLN A 439 -3.67 -2.73 -35.81
C GLN A 439 -3.94 -1.39 -35.08
N ASN A 440 -5.05 -0.72 -35.37
CA ASN A 440 -5.44 0.49 -34.64
C ASN A 440 -5.74 0.21 -33.16
N SER A 441 -6.41 -0.91 -32.81
CA SER A 441 -6.60 -1.28 -31.40
C SER A 441 -5.29 -1.65 -30.70
N GLN A 442 -4.36 -2.33 -31.37
CA GLN A 442 -3.01 -2.59 -30.85
C GLN A 442 -2.24 -1.27 -30.62
N ILE A 443 -2.34 -0.30 -31.53
CA ILE A 443 -1.72 1.02 -31.38
C ILE A 443 -2.33 1.78 -30.19
N SER A 444 -3.65 1.72 -29.99
CA SER A 444 -4.29 2.33 -28.81
C SER A 444 -3.79 1.74 -27.50
N SER A 445 -3.80 0.41 -27.34
CA SER A 445 -3.33 -0.21 -26.09
C SER A 445 -1.84 0.02 -25.84
N LEU A 446 -1.00 -0.01 -26.88
CA LEU A 446 0.42 0.38 -26.77
C LEU A 446 0.61 1.86 -26.41
N THR A 447 -0.26 2.76 -26.87
CA THR A 447 -0.21 4.19 -26.51
C THR A 447 -0.59 4.41 -25.05
N GLU A 448 -1.58 3.68 -24.56
CA GLU A 448 -2.04 3.68 -23.17
C GLU A 448 -0.95 3.11 -22.24
N ASP A 449 -0.36 1.97 -22.61
CA ASP A 449 0.76 1.32 -21.92
C ASP A 449 2.04 2.19 -21.91
N ILE A 450 2.34 2.90 -23.01
CA ILE A 450 3.40 3.94 -23.06
C ILE A 450 3.08 5.10 -22.11
N THR A 451 1.81 5.50 -21.98
CA THR A 451 1.40 6.61 -21.11
C THR A 451 1.55 6.23 -19.63
N VAL A 452 1.12 5.02 -19.25
CA VAL A 452 1.38 4.45 -17.92
C VAL A 452 2.88 4.36 -17.64
N LYS A 453 3.69 3.88 -18.60
CA LYS A 453 5.15 3.78 -18.45
C LYS A 453 5.83 5.15 -18.33
N LYS A 454 5.36 6.19 -19.03
CA LYS A 454 5.82 7.57 -18.82
C LYS A 454 5.49 8.11 -17.42
N LEU A 455 4.30 7.80 -16.90
CA LEU A 455 3.91 8.15 -15.52
C LEU A 455 4.81 7.47 -14.48
N ILE A 456 5.10 6.18 -14.68
CA ILE A 456 6.04 5.41 -13.85
C ILE A 456 7.45 6.01 -13.92
N ILE A 457 7.96 6.32 -15.12
CA ILE A 457 9.27 6.97 -15.30
C ILE A 457 9.31 8.32 -14.57
N THR A 458 8.30 9.19 -14.74
CA THR A 458 8.23 10.50 -14.09
C THR A 458 8.26 10.40 -12.55
N ASN A 459 7.59 9.37 -12.00
CA ASN A 459 7.60 9.11 -10.56
C ASN A 459 8.94 8.50 -10.08
N LEU A 460 9.57 7.65 -10.88
CA LEU A 460 10.92 7.13 -10.61
C LEU A 460 11.96 8.26 -10.66
N GLU A 461 11.90 9.16 -11.65
CA GLU A 461 12.78 10.33 -11.76
C GLU A 461 12.64 11.26 -10.54
N LYS A 462 11.42 11.56 -10.10
CA LYS A 462 11.18 12.28 -8.83
C LYS A 462 11.78 11.55 -7.63
N THR A 463 11.58 10.24 -7.54
CA THR A 463 12.09 9.41 -6.43
C THR A 463 13.62 9.38 -6.42
N THR A 464 14.25 9.21 -7.59
CA THR A 464 15.71 9.27 -7.77
C THR A 464 16.26 10.65 -7.46
N SER A 465 15.58 11.74 -7.83
CA SER A 465 16.00 13.11 -7.47
C SER A 465 15.95 13.37 -5.96
N ILE A 466 14.95 12.82 -5.25
CA ILE A 466 14.87 12.87 -3.79
C ILE A 466 15.98 12.04 -3.15
N GLN A 467 16.18 10.81 -3.63
CA GLN A 467 17.23 9.91 -3.14
C GLN A 467 18.64 10.47 -3.39
N GLN A 468 18.89 11.11 -4.53
CA GLN A 468 20.16 11.76 -4.82
C GLN A 468 20.45 12.89 -3.83
N LYS A 469 19.46 13.75 -3.52
CA LYS A 469 19.62 14.81 -2.51
C LYS A 469 19.92 14.25 -1.12
N GLU A 470 19.33 13.13 -0.73
CA GLU A 470 19.64 12.48 0.54
C GLU A 470 21.04 11.84 0.53
N VAL A 471 21.47 11.28 -0.60
CA VAL A 471 22.86 10.78 -0.81
C VAL A 471 23.87 11.93 -0.75
N ASP A 472 23.58 13.08 -1.36
CA ASP A 472 24.44 14.27 -1.34
C ASP A 472 24.58 14.82 0.09
N LYS A 473 23.47 14.87 0.83
CA LYS A 473 23.40 15.24 2.25
C LYS A 473 24.20 14.26 3.13
N LEU A 474 23.98 12.95 3.00
CA LEU A 474 24.70 11.91 3.73
C LEU A 474 26.21 11.88 3.37
N SER A 475 26.57 12.25 2.14
CA SER A 475 27.96 12.44 1.72
C SER A 475 28.59 13.66 2.41
N GLY A 476 27.85 14.76 2.56
CA GLY A 476 28.25 15.90 3.37
C GLY A 476 28.49 15.53 4.83
N GLU A 477 27.51 14.86 5.46
CA GLU A 477 27.60 14.36 6.85
C GLU A 477 28.80 13.41 7.02
N TYR A 478 29.00 12.45 6.10
CA TYR A 478 30.15 11.54 6.09
C TYR A 478 31.49 12.29 6.02
N ASN A 479 31.61 13.31 5.17
CA ASN A 479 32.85 14.07 5.04
C ASN A 479 33.15 14.92 6.29
N ILE A 480 32.12 15.44 6.97
CA ILE A 480 32.27 16.11 8.28
C ILE A 480 32.74 15.11 9.34
N ILE A 481 32.10 13.95 9.44
CA ILE A 481 32.47 12.88 10.39
C ILE A 481 33.91 12.40 10.14
N LYS A 482 34.28 12.19 8.87
CA LYS A 482 35.63 11.80 8.43
C LYS A 482 36.68 12.82 8.86
N LYS A 483 36.42 14.12 8.68
CA LYS A 483 37.31 15.19 9.15
C LYS A 483 37.45 15.17 10.68
N ASN A 484 36.33 15.15 11.41
CA ASN A 484 36.32 15.09 12.88
C ASN A 484 37.08 13.85 13.42
N LEU A 485 37.04 12.73 12.71
CA LEU A 485 37.80 11.53 13.05
C LEU A 485 39.32 11.70 12.82
N GLN A 486 39.72 12.39 11.75
CA GLN A 486 41.12 12.74 11.49
C GLN A 486 41.66 13.72 12.55
N ASP A 487 40.89 14.74 12.90
CA ASP A 487 41.25 15.74 13.91
C ASP A 487 41.39 15.07 15.30
N LYS A 488 40.44 14.21 15.72
CA LYS A 488 40.59 13.40 16.95
C LYS A 488 41.74 12.39 16.90
N SER A 489 42.07 11.84 15.72
CA SER A 489 43.24 10.96 15.57
C SER A 489 44.56 11.72 15.76
N LYS A 490 44.61 13.00 15.38
CA LYS A 490 45.74 13.90 15.63
C LYS A 490 45.84 14.24 17.13
N GLU A 491 44.74 14.66 17.75
CA GLU A 491 44.65 14.95 19.19
C GLU A 491 45.11 13.73 20.03
N LEU A 492 44.68 12.53 19.67
CA LEU A 492 45.08 11.29 20.36
C LEU A 492 46.58 11.00 20.25
N LYS A 493 47.22 11.30 19.11
CA LYS A 493 48.68 11.17 18.94
C LYS A 493 49.44 12.19 19.79
N GLU A 494 48.93 13.42 19.87
CA GLU A 494 49.50 14.49 20.70
C GLU A 494 49.39 14.11 22.19
N LYS A 495 48.22 13.65 22.66
CA LYS A 495 48.00 13.17 24.03
C LYS A 495 48.81 11.91 24.36
N THR A 496 48.99 10.99 23.41
CA THR A 496 49.88 9.82 23.58
C THR A 496 51.34 10.25 23.74
N SER A 497 51.78 11.25 22.99
CA SER A 497 53.14 11.82 23.08
C SER A 497 53.38 12.55 24.41
N GLU A 498 52.34 13.23 24.92
CA GLU A 498 52.35 13.87 26.24
C GLU A 498 52.37 12.85 27.39
N PHE A 499 51.58 11.77 27.29
CA PHE A 499 51.61 10.66 28.24
C PHE A 499 52.98 9.97 28.30
N LEU A 500 53.65 9.76 27.16
CA LEU A 500 55.02 9.22 27.13
C LEU A 500 56.04 10.12 27.83
N LYS A 501 55.91 11.46 27.73
CA LYS A 501 56.74 12.40 28.51
C LYS A 501 56.49 12.27 30.01
N LEU A 502 55.22 12.32 30.44
CA LEU A 502 54.82 12.18 31.84
C LEU A 502 55.26 10.83 32.43
N ASN A 503 55.22 9.74 31.66
CA ASN A 503 55.70 8.43 32.10
C ASN A 503 57.24 8.41 32.27
N ASN A 504 57.99 9.11 31.41
CA ASN A 504 59.44 9.26 31.56
C ASN A 504 59.79 10.11 32.80
N GLU A 505 59.05 11.20 33.05
CA GLU A 505 59.21 12.03 34.25
C GLU A 505 58.87 11.24 35.52
N LYS A 506 57.77 10.49 35.54
CA LYS A 506 57.43 9.54 36.62
C LYS A 506 58.59 8.58 36.89
N THR A 507 59.13 7.94 35.84
CA THR A 507 60.24 6.99 35.96
C THR A 507 61.50 7.64 36.55
N ASN A 508 61.77 8.91 36.21
CA ASN A 508 62.88 9.68 36.79
C ASN A 508 62.63 10.02 38.28
N LEU A 509 61.40 10.40 38.64
CA LEU A 509 61.01 10.67 40.03
C LEU A 509 61.06 9.41 40.90
N GLU A 510 60.60 8.25 40.40
CA GLU A 510 60.73 6.96 41.08
C GLU A 510 62.19 6.59 41.35
N LYS A 511 63.12 6.93 40.44
CA LYS A 511 64.56 6.78 40.66
C LYS A 511 65.09 7.71 41.75
N GLN A 512 64.71 9.00 41.73
CA GLN A 512 65.12 9.97 42.76
C GLN A 512 64.59 9.60 44.15
N VAL A 513 63.35 9.11 44.26
CA VAL A 513 62.78 8.60 45.53
C VAL A 513 63.60 7.42 46.05
N LYS A 514 64.10 6.55 45.17
CA LYS A 514 65.02 5.46 45.54
C LYS A 514 66.32 6.01 46.14
N ASP A 515 66.98 6.93 45.44
CA ASP A 515 68.23 7.56 45.89
C ASP A 515 68.07 8.30 47.24
N PHE A 516 66.93 8.97 47.46
CA PHE A 516 66.58 9.57 48.75
C PHE A 516 66.34 8.53 49.86
N THR A 517 65.69 7.41 49.54
CA THR A 517 65.46 6.30 50.50
C THR A 517 66.79 5.65 50.91
N GLU A 518 67.75 5.52 49.99
CA GLU A 518 69.10 5.04 50.29
C GLU A 518 69.83 6.00 51.25
N LYS A 519 69.82 7.31 50.97
CA LYS A 519 70.37 8.34 51.87
C LYS A 519 69.68 8.39 53.24
N GLN A 520 68.39 8.12 53.31
CA GLN A 520 67.66 8.06 54.58
C GLN A 520 68.16 6.91 55.47
N LYS A 521 68.52 5.75 54.89
CA LYS A 521 69.15 4.65 55.63
C LYS A 521 70.53 5.03 56.17
N GLU A 522 71.38 5.69 55.37
CA GLU A 522 72.70 6.14 55.84
C GLU A 522 72.60 7.11 57.03
N LEU A 523 71.64 8.04 56.99
CA LEU A 523 71.39 8.97 58.07
C LEU A 523 70.87 8.27 59.33
N LEU A 524 70.02 7.24 59.18
CA LEU A 524 69.52 6.44 60.29
C LEU A 524 70.63 5.60 60.96
N GLU A 525 71.59 5.06 60.20
CA GLU A 525 72.78 4.40 60.76
C GLU A 525 73.69 5.39 61.51
N LYS A 526 73.92 6.59 60.95
CA LYS A 526 74.65 7.66 61.65
C LYS A 526 73.96 8.07 62.95
N GLN A 527 72.62 8.14 62.97
CA GLN A 527 71.84 8.43 64.17
C GLN A 527 72.00 7.34 65.25
N LYS A 528 71.96 6.05 64.88
CA LYS A 528 72.23 4.94 65.83
C LYS A 528 73.62 5.06 66.45
N LYS A 529 74.64 5.35 65.64
CA LYS A 529 76.03 5.46 66.11
C LYS A 529 76.22 6.60 67.11
N LEU A 530 75.68 7.78 66.82
CA LEU A 530 75.62 8.91 67.76
C LEU A 530 74.85 8.55 69.04
N SER A 531 73.75 7.80 68.94
CA SER A 531 73.00 7.34 70.11
C SER A 531 73.77 6.36 71.00
N SER A 532 74.71 5.58 70.46
CA SER A 532 75.63 4.76 71.28
C SER A 532 76.75 5.59 71.92
N GLU A 533 77.21 6.66 71.26
CA GLU A 533 78.23 7.57 71.80
C GLU A 533 77.66 8.40 72.97
N ILE A 534 76.41 8.88 72.87
CA ILE A 534 75.70 9.58 73.96
C ILE A 534 75.64 8.71 75.23
N LYS A 535 75.34 7.41 75.12
CA LYS A 535 75.30 6.48 76.27
C LYS A 535 76.66 6.26 76.94
N GLN A 536 77.78 6.52 76.25
CA GLN A 536 79.12 6.52 76.86
C GLN A 536 79.49 7.86 77.51
N ILE A 537 78.74 8.93 77.22
CA ILE A 537 78.91 10.25 77.86
C ILE A 537 78.08 10.31 79.15
N GLU A 538 76.86 9.78 79.15
CA GLU A 538 75.98 9.72 80.33
C GLU A 538 76.64 8.98 81.51
N SER A 539 77.34 7.86 81.26
CA SER A 539 78.03 7.10 82.31
C SER A 539 79.22 7.86 82.93
N LYS A 540 79.95 8.66 82.14
CA LYS A 540 81.07 9.48 82.60
C LYS A 540 80.65 10.77 83.30
N THR A 541 79.43 11.23 83.05
CA THR A 541 78.91 12.52 83.58
C THR A 541 78.64 12.47 85.09
N SER A 542 78.49 11.27 85.68
CA SER A 542 78.23 11.11 87.13
C SER A 542 79.44 11.37 88.03
N GLU A 543 80.68 11.21 87.55
CA GLU A 543 81.89 11.35 88.38
C GLU A 543 82.45 12.79 88.41
N ILE A 544 82.26 13.58 87.34
CA ILE A 544 82.90 14.90 87.19
C ILE A 544 81.97 16.02 87.72
N LYS A 545 81.51 15.87 88.97
CA LYS A 545 80.63 16.85 89.64
C LYS A 545 81.37 17.76 90.64
N ASN A 546 82.68 17.96 90.47
CA ASN A 546 83.48 18.85 91.32
C ASN A 546 84.60 19.58 90.55
N LYS A 547 84.58 20.92 90.67
CA LYS A 547 85.60 21.93 90.31
C LYS A 547 85.76 22.39 88.84
N LEU A 548 85.47 23.69 88.70
CA LEU A 548 86.02 24.72 87.79
C LEU A 548 85.37 25.00 86.43
N LEU A 549 85.56 26.27 85.99
CA LEU A 549 84.90 26.93 84.85
C LEU A 549 85.94 27.41 83.83
N LYS A 550 85.54 27.57 82.56
CA LYS A 550 85.39 28.89 81.88
C LYS A 550 84.94 28.78 80.41
N ASP A 551 84.27 29.86 79.96
CA ASP A 551 84.23 30.55 78.65
C ASP A 551 84.39 29.76 77.32
N ASP A 552 83.89 30.20 76.16
CA ASP A 552 82.72 31.02 75.76
C ASP A 552 82.53 30.82 74.24
N GLN A 553 81.36 30.38 73.79
CA GLN A 553 81.05 30.20 72.34
C GLN A 553 79.53 30.17 72.05
N GLY A 554 78.68 30.68 72.95
CA GLY A 554 77.21 30.49 72.85
C GLY A 554 76.51 31.39 71.82
N LEU A 555 77.03 32.60 71.59
CA LEU A 555 76.28 33.70 70.97
C LEU A 555 76.30 33.75 69.43
N LYS A 556 77.08 32.89 68.75
CA LYS A 556 77.28 32.98 67.29
C LYS A 556 76.29 32.16 66.47
N ASN A 557 75.90 30.97 66.96
CA ASN A 557 75.15 29.99 66.16
C ASN A 557 73.61 30.23 66.11
N ILE A 558 73.07 31.08 67.00
CA ILE A 558 71.62 31.34 67.06
C ILE A 558 71.15 32.21 65.88
N LYS A 559 72.02 33.04 65.30
CA LYS A 559 71.64 34.03 64.27
C LYS A 559 71.29 33.39 62.93
N GLU A 560 72.11 32.46 62.44
CA GLU A 560 71.92 31.83 61.11
C GLU A 560 70.65 30.97 61.03
N VAL A 561 70.22 30.38 62.16
CA VAL A 561 68.99 29.55 62.22
C VAL A 561 67.72 30.38 62.05
N ILE A 562 67.72 31.63 62.53
CA ILE A 562 66.55 32.52 62.45
C ILE A 562 66.36 33.04 61.01
N ASP A 563 67.44 33.41 60.33
CA ASP A 563 67.36 33.94 58.96
C ASP A 563 66.90 32.86 57.96
N GLY A 564 67.38 31.62 58.09
CA GLY A 564 66.99 30.49 57.24
C GLY A 564 65.53 30.04 57.39
N LEU A 565 64.91 30.26 58.57
CA LEU A 565 63.49 29.95 58.79
C LEU A 565 62.56 31.00 58.17
N ASN A 566 62.93 32.28 58.21
CA ASN A 566 62.13 33.37 57.64
C ASN A 566 61.99 33.27 56.11
N GLN A 567 63.06 32.89 55.40
CA GLN A 567 63.01 32.71 53.94
C GLN A 567 61.96 31.65 53.53
N LYS A 568 61.91 30.53 54.27
CA LYS A 568 61.06 29.37 53.91
C LYS A 568 59.56 29.61 54.15
N ILE A 569 59.21 30.53 55.04
CA ILE A 569 57.82 30.93 55.31
C ILE A 569 57.25 31.76 54.14
N SER A 570 58.10 32.56 53.47
CA SER A 570 57.69 33.38 52.31
C SER A 570 57.35 32.53 51.08
N GLU A 571 58.15 31.49 50.80
CA GLU A 571 57.96 30.59 49.64
C GLU A 571 56.65 29.77 49.72
N LEU A 572 56.31 29.29 50.92
CA LEU A 572 55.05 28.57 51.17
C LEU A 572 53.82 29.47 50.96
N LYS A 573 53.90 30.75 51.34
CA LYS A 573 52.80 31.72 51.18
C LYS A 573 52.47 31.96 49.71
N HIS A 574 53.50 32.15 48.87
CA HIS A 574 53.33 32.39 47.43
C HIS A 574 52.80 31.17 46.67
N THR A 575 53.04 29.96 47.19
CA THR A 575 52.51 28.71 46.63
C THR A 575 51.00 28.56 46.87
N ASN A 576 50.52 28.98 48.05
CA ASN A 576 49.10 28.89 48.41
C ASN A 576 48.21 29.77 47.52
N ASP A 577 48.60 31.02 47.28
CA ASP A 577 47.82 31.98 46.47
C ASP A 577 47.67 31.56 45.00
N ASN A 578 48.61 30.76 44.49
CA ASN A 578 48.54 30.20 43.14
C ASN A 578 47.59 28.98 43.06
N LEU A 579 47.44 28.22 44.15
CA LEU A 579 46.49 27.11 44.21
C LEU A 579 45.03 27.61 44.21
N THR A 580 44.72 28.68 44.96
CA THR A 580 43.39 29.30 44.97
C THR A 580 42.98 29.73 43.55
N LYS A 581 43.82 30.54 42.89
CA LYS A 581 43.59 31.00 41.50
C LYS A 581 43.50 29.88 40.46
N SER A 582 44.05 28.70 40.75
CA SER A 582 43.92 27.51 39.90
C SER A 582 42.66 26.70 40.20
N ASN A 583 41.98 26.95 41.31
CA ASN A 583 40.74 26.28 41.69
C ASN A 583 39.53 27.09 41.22
N ASP A 584 39.55 28.41 41.35
CA ASP A 584 38.50 29.31 40.86
C ASP A 584 38.23 29.07 39.36
N LYS A 585 39.30 29.02 38.55
CA LYS A 585 39.24 28.70 37.10
C LYS A 585 38.67 27.31 36.76
N LYS A 586 38.57 26.38 37.70
CA LYS A 586 37.90 25.09 37.47
C LYS A 586 36.39 25.19 37.66
N TYR A 587 35.92 26.08 38.54
CA TYR A 587 34.50 26.39 38.67
C TYR A 587 34.00 27.14 37.43
N ASP A 588 34.73 28.14 36.94
CA ASP A 588 34.41 28.83 35.67
C ASP A 588 34.18 27.86 34.50
N ILE A 589 35.06 26.86 34.36
CA ILE A 589 34.98 25.83 33.30
C ILE A 589 33.82 24.86 33.53
N ALA A 590 33.50 24.53 34.79
CA ALA A 590 32.36 23.69 35.13
C ALA A 590 31.03 24.39 34.79
N ASP A 591 30.90 25.68 35.11
CA ASP A 591 29.70 26.47 34.83
C ASP A 591 29.52 26.71 33.31
N GLN A 592 30.61 26.94 32.57
CA GLN A 592 30.56 26.97 31.10
C GLN A 592 30.10 25.63 30.50
N LYS A 593 30.53 24.49 31.07
CA LYS A 593 30.07 23.17 30.62
C LYS A 593 28.63 22.86 31.03
N ALA A 594 28.16 23.38 32.16
CA ALA A 594 26.74 23.32 32.51
C ALA A 594 25.88 24.13 31.53
N ALA A 595 26.33 25.32 31.11
CA ALA A 595 25.64 26.14 30.11
C ALA A 595 25.52 25.46 28.74
N GLU A 596 26.61 24.85 28.22
CA GLU A 596 26.56 24.06 26.97
C GLU A 596 25.52 22.93 27.04
N ILE A 597 25.43 22.22 28.18
CA ILE A 597 24.46 21.14 28.38
C ILE A 597 23.01 21.68 28.36
N VAL A 598 22.77 22.83 29.00
CA VAL A 598 21.44 23.48 29.02
C VAL A 598 21.00 23.93 27.62
N ASP A 599 21.91 24.46 26.80
CA ASP A 599 21.55 24.86 25.43
C ASP A 599 21.37 23.67 24.47
N LEU A 600 22.11 22.57 24.68
CA LEU A 600 21.85 21.30 23.98
C LEU A 600 20.48 20.70 24.34
N ILE A 601 20.03 20.83 25.59
CA ILE A 601 18.68 20.40 26.01
C ILE A 601 17.60 21.21 25.26
N LYS A 602 17.73 22.55 25.19
CA LYS A 602 16.81 23.40 24.41
C LYS A 602 16.78 23.03 22.92
N GLU A 603 17.93 22.64 22.34
CA GLU A 603 17.99 22.20 20.94
C GLU A 603 17.25 20.87 20.72
N ILE A 604 17.28 19.97 21.71
CA ILE A 604 16.50 18.71 21.71
C ILE A 604 15.00 19.02 21.82
N GLU A 605 14.56 19.82 22.79
CA GLU A 605 13.16 20.24 22.97
C GLU A 605 12.59 20.92 21.71
N THR A 606 13.41 21.73 21.04
CA THR A 606 13.07 22.38 19.76
C THR A 606 12.90 21.36 18.61
N LYS A 607 13.70 20.28 18.59
CA LYS A 607 13.59 19.19 17.61
C LYS A 607 12.38 18.30 17.90
N GLU A 608 12.10 17.97 19.15
CA GLU A 608 10.89 17.23 19.56
C GLU A 608 9.61 17.99 19.20
N SER A 609 9.61 19.32 19.38
CA SER A 609 8.50 20.19 18.96
C SER A 609 8.24 20.09 17.44
N LYS A 610 9.29 20.10 16.61
CA LYS A 610 9.18 19.90 15.16
C LYS A 610 8.71 18.49 14.77
N ILE A 611 9.12 17.46 15.51
CA ILE A 611 8.65 16.08 15.30
C ILE A 611 7.14 15.98 15.61
N SER A 612 6.67 16.64 16.67
CA SER A 612 5.24 16.73 16.99
C SER A 612 4.42 17.44 15.91
N GLU A 613 4.99 18.48 15.28
CA GLU A 613 4.35 19.20 14.17
C GLU A 613 4.26 18.34 12.90
N LEU A 614 5.35 17.67 12.53
CA LEU A 614 5.39 16.74 11.38
C LEU A 614 4.41 15.55 11.56
N ASP A 615 4.22 15.03 12.77
CA ASP A 615 3.22 13.96 12.99
C ASP A 615 1.77 14.48 12.85
N LYS A 616 1.49 15.77 13.14
CA LYS A 616 0.19 16.38 12.81
C LYS A 616 0.00 16.47 11.29
N GLU A 617 1.02 16.91 10.54
CA GLU A 617 0.97 16.95 9.07
C GLU A 617 0.75 15.56 8.48
N ILE A 618 1.46 14.53 8.97
CA ILE A 618 1.30 13.13 8.53
C ILE A 618 -0.13 12.63 8.80
N ARG A 619 -0.76 13.01 9.92
CA ARG A 619 -2.17 12.68 10.20
C ARG A 619 -3.14 13.37 9.23
N ILE A 620 -2.90 14.64 8.90
CA ILE A 620 -3.70 15.39 7.91
C ILE A 620 -3.56 14.76 6.52
N VAL A 621 -2.34 14.44 6.09
CA VAL A 621 -2.06 13.78 4.81
C VAL A 621 -2.70 12.38 4.75
N ARG A 622 -2.63 11.58 5.83
CA ARG A 622 -3.32 10.28 5.91
C ARG A 622 -4.84 10.41 5.81
N LYS A 623 -5.46 11.40 6.46
CA LYS A 623 -6.90 11.66 6.33
C LYS A 623 -7.27 12.02 4.88
N LYS A 624 -6.53 12.95 4.28
CA LYS A 624 -6.74 13.40 2.89
C LYS A 624 -6.52 12.28 1.86
N HIS A 625 -5.57 11.37 2.10
CA HIS A 625 -5.37 10.20 1.25
C HIS A 625 -6.55 9.21 1.35
N LYS A 626 -7.12 9.00 2.54
CA LYS A 626 -8.34 8.18 2.70
C LYS A 626 -9.54 8.81 2.00
N GLU A 627 -9.71 10.12 2.10
CA GLU A 627 -10.77 10.87 1.38
C GLU A 627 -10.61 10.73 -0.14
N LEU A 628 -9.38 10.89 -0.66
CA LEU A 628 -9.07 10.69 -2.08
C LEU A 628 -9.32 9.26 -2.57
N SER A 629 -9.05 8.24 -1.76
CA SER A 629 -9.30 6.84 -2.13
C SER A 629 -10.80 6.50 -2.24
N ILE A 630 -11.67 7.16 -1.46
CA ILE A 630 -13.12 7.02 -1.58
C ILE A 630 -13.64 7.76 -2.83
N ILE A 631 -13.11 8.96 -3.11
CA ILE A 631 -13.35 9.70 -4.35
C ILE A 631 -12.98 8.85 -5.59
N GLU A 632 -11.80 8.22 -5.58
CA GLU A 632 -11.29 7.37 -6.65
C GLU A 632 -12.21 6.16 -6.93
N SER A 633 -12.58 5.39 -5.89
CA SER A 633 -13.48 4.24 -6.00
C SER A 633 -14.88 4.63 -6.52
N ASN A 634 -15.44 5.74 -6.04
CA ASN A 634 -16.76 6.21 -6.50
C ASN A 634 -16.72 6.77 -7.94
N LEU A 635 -15.61 7.38 -8.37
CA LEU A 635 -15.41 7.80 -9.76
C LEU A 635 -15.26 6.58 -10.70
N GLU A 636 -14.59 5.52 -10.26
CA GLU A 636 -14.45 4.26 -11.02
C GLU A 636 -15.82 3.60 -11.23
N LEU A 637 -16.61 3.44 -10.16
CA LEU A 637 -18.00 2.94 -10.24
C LEU A 637 -18.90 3.82 -11.12
N SER A 638 -18.75 5.14 -11.04
CA SER A 638 -19.49 6.09 -11.88
C SER A 638 -19.10 5.95 -13.35
N SER A 639 -17.80 5.80 -13.64
CA SER A 639 -17.26 5.56 -14.99
C SER A 639 -17.78 4.26 -15.59
N GLU A 640 -17.85 3.17 -14.81
CA GLU A 640 -18.42 1.90 -15.29
C GLU A 640 -19.92 2.05 -15.59
N LYS A 641 -20.70 2.62 -14.66
CA LYS A 641 -22.15 2.87 -14.85
C LYS A 641 -22.40 3.77 -16.08
N ILE A 642 -21.57 4.80 -16.31
CA ILE A 642 -21.57 5.65 -17.53
C ILE A 642 -21.29 4.83 -18.81
N ASN A 643 -20.25 3.99 -18.81
CA ASN A 643 -19.87 3.19 -19.98
C ASN A 643 -20.96 2.16 -20.36
N GLN A 644 -21.65 1.58 -19.37
CA GLN A 644 -22.79 0.69 -19.60
C GLN A 644 -23.96 1.42 -20.28
N ILE A 645 -24.32 2.63 -19.83
CA ILE A 645 -25.39 3.43 -20.46
C ILE A 645 -24.99 3.88 -21.88
N ILE A 646 -23.75 4.31 -22.09
CA ILE A 646 -23.23 4.68 -23.42
C ILE A 646 -23.32 3.49 -24.40
N LYS A 647 -23.11 2.25 -23.93
CA LYS A 647 -23.32 1.05 -24.74
C LYS A 647 -24.80 0.86 -25.11
N GLN A 648 -25.73 1.00 -24.15
CA GLN A 648 -27.17 0.91 -24.38
C GLN A 648 -27.67 1.97 -25.38
N VAL A 649 -27.19 3.23 -25.27
CA VAL A 649 -27.49 4.31 -26.24
C VAL A 649 -27.00 3.94 -27.64
N LYS A 650 -25.76 3.43 -27.79
CA LYS A 650 -25.22 2.97 -29.09
C LYS A 650 -26.05 1.83 -29.69
N GLU A 651 -26.56 0.91 -28.87
CA GLU A 651 -27.39 -0.20 -29.31
C GLU A 651 -28.81 0.23 -29.74
N GLU A 652 -29.50 1.09 -28.98
CA GLU A 652 -30.81 1.63 -29.39
C GLU A 652 -30.69 2.53 -30.63
N LEU A 653 -29.63 3.36 -30.75
CA LEU A 653 -29.42 4.21 -31.92
C LEU A 653 -29.17 3.37 -33.19
N LYS A 654 -28.49 2.22 -33.05
CA LYS A 654 -28.35 1.22 -34.14
C LYS A 654 -29.70 0.59 -34.53
N LYS A 655 -30.58 0.29 -33.57
CA LYS A 655 -31.94 -0.22 -33.85
C LYS A 655 -32.79 0.85 -34.54
N ALA A 656 -32.83 2.08 -34.01
CA ALA A 656 -33.52 3.22 -34.60
C ALA A 656 -33.10 3.47 -36.05
N LYS A 657 -31.79 3.45 -36.35
CA LYS A 657 -31.27 3.60 -37.71
C LYS A 657 -31.74 2.50 -38.67
N ASN A 658 -31.84 1.25 -38.20
CA ASN A 658 -32.35 0.15 -39.01
C ASN A 658 -33.86 0.31 -39.29
N THR A 659 -34.65 0.64 -38.26
CA THR A 659 -36.10 0.89 -38.38
C THR A 659 -36.39 2.10 -39.29
N TRP A 660 -35.55 3.15 -39.25
CA TRP A 660 -35.62 4.28 -40.18
C TRP A 660 -35.36 3.86 -41.63
N ASN A 661 -34.32 3.07 -41.89
CA ASN A 661 -34.03 2.56 -43.23
C ASN A 661 -35.17 1.68 -43.77
N GLU A 662 -35.78 0.84 -42.92
CA GLU A 662 -36.98 0.07 -43.28
C GLU A 662 -38.15 1.00 -43.64
N MET A 663 -38.39 2.04 -42.84
CA MET A 663 -39.44 3.04 -43.11
C MET A 663 -39.23 3.76 -44.44
N VAL A 664 -38.00 4.21 -44.74
CA VAL A 664 -37.66 4.87 -46.01
C VAL A 664 -37.91 3.93 -47.21
N PHE A 665 -37.55 2.65 -47.08
CA PHE A 665 -37.83 1.65 -48.10
C PHE A 665 -39.35 1.46 -48.32
N LYS A 666 -40.13 1.30 -47.23
CA LYS A 666 -41.59 1.13 -47.33
C LYS A 666 -42.30 2.39 -47.83
N ASN A 667 -41.83 3.58 -47.46
CA ASN A 667 -42.32 4.86 -48.00
C ASN A 667 -42.04 4.99 -49.51
N THR A 668 -40.90 4.47 -49.98
CA THR A 668 -40.59 4.40 -51.42
C THR A 668 -41.50 3.40 -52.15
N ASP A 669 -41.80 2.27 -51.52
CA ASP A 669 -42.66 1.21 -52.07
C ASP A 669 -44.16 1.60 -52.12
N ILE A 670 -44.70 2.28 -51.10
CA ILE A 670 -46.06 2.81 -51.17
C ILE A 670 -46.17 3.94 -52.20
N LYS A 671 -45.13 4.79 -52.33
CA LYS A 671 -45.13 5.88 -53.32
C LYS A 671 -45.31 5.32 -54.74
N LYS A 672 -44.61 4.25 -55.12
CA LYS A 672 -44.79 3.61 -56.43
C LYS A 672 -46.25 3.19 -56.68
N THR A 673 -46.90 2.59 -55.68
CA THR A 673 -48.31 2.17 -55.77
C THR A 673 -49.29 3.36 -55.78
N ILE A 674 -48.92 4.49 -55.19
CA ILE A 674 -49.66 5.77 -55.34
C ILE A 674 -49.45 6.37 -56.74
N ASP A 675 -48.23 6.33 -57.27
CA ASP A 675 -47.92 6.78 -58.64
C ASP A 675 -48.65 5.90 -59.69
N GLU A 676 -48.75 4.58 -59.46
CA GLU A 676 -49.59 3.65 -60.23
C GLU A 676 -51.08 4.04 -60.16
N PHE A 677 -51.62 4.30 -58.97
CA PHE A 677 -53.00 4.77 -58.80
C PHE A 677 -53.27 6.05 -59.60
N ILE A 678 -52.39 7.05 -59.49
CA ILE A 678 -52.47 8.32 -60.22
C ILE A 678 -52.42 8.09 -61.73
N GLN A 679 -51.62 7.15 -62.23
CA GLN A 679 -51.59 6.81 -63.65
C GLN A 679 -52.91 6.18 -64.12
N THR A 680 -53.50 5.26 -63.34
CA THR A 680 -54.81 4.66 -63.68
C THR A 680 -55.93 5.71 -63.63
N THR A 681 -55.94 6.59 -62.63
CA THR A 681 -56.91 7.71 -62.58
C THR A 681 -56.75 8.65 -63.77
N LYS A 682 -55.51 8.98 -64.19
CA LYS A 682 -55.25 9.83 -65.37
C LYS A 682 -55.75 9.21 -66.68
N LYS A 683 -55.64 7.88 -66.86
CA LYS A 683 -56.21 7.17 -68.03
C LYS A 683 -57.73 7.20 -68.02
N TRP A 684 -58.34 6.91 -66.88
CA TRP A 684 -59.80 6.97 -66.72
C TRP A 684 -60.38 8.37 -67.00
N LEU A 685 -59.60 9.43 -66.77
CA LEU A 685 -59.98 10.82 -67.07
C LEU A 685 -59.74 11.25 -68.53
N ASP A 686 -59.23 10.39 -69.43
CA ASP A 686 -59.19 10.68 -70.87
C ASP A 686 -60.63 10.61 -71.44
N PRO A 687 -61.16 11.69 -72.05
CA PRO A 687 -62.51 11.70 -72.64
C PRO A 687 -62.78 10.59 -73.65
N LYS A 688 -61.74 9.97 -74.25
CA LYS A 688 -61.86 8.86 -75.21
C LYS A 688 -62.15 7.51 -74.55
N GLU A 689 -61.83 7.33 -73.28
CA GLU A 689 -61.96 6.04 -72.57
C GLU A 689 -63.12 6.00 -71.56
N LEU A 690 -63.68 7.16 -71.21
CA LEU A 690 -64.56 7.38 -70.05
C LEU A 690 -65.76 6.41 -69.93
N SER A 691 -66.37 6.02 -71.06
CA SER A 691 -67.56 5.17 -71.10
C SER A 691 -67.27 3.67 -71.34
N ILE A 692 -66.22 3.34 -72.11
CA ILE A 692 -65.98 1.97 -72.61
C ILE A 692 -65.29 1.09 -71.56
N HIS A 693 -64.52 1.69 -70.64
CA HIS A 693 -63.67 0.96 -69.69
C HIS A 693 -63.89 1.31 -68.20
N TYR A 694 -65.01 1.97 -67.87
CA TYR A 694 -65.34 2.42 -66.51
C TYR A 694 -65.20 1.32 -65.44
N SER A 695 -65.86 0.16 -65.64
CA SER A 695 -65.85 -0.94 -64.65
C SER A 695 -64.45 -1.53 -64.41
N LYS A 696 -63.63 -1.61 -65.46
CA LYS A 696 -62.23 -2.04 -65.38
C LYS A 696 -61.42 -1.05 -64.54
N TYR A 697 -61.49 0.25 -64.84
CA TYR A 697 -60.71 1.26 -64.11
C TYR A 697 -61.15 1.44 -62.66
N VAL A 698 -62.45 1.36 -62.35
CA VAL A 698 -62.94 1.34 -60.96
C VAL A 698 -62.44 0.10 -60.21
N SER A 699 -62.41 -1.07 -60.85
CA SER A 699 -61.88 -2.31 -60.25
C SER A 699 -60.37 -2.23 -60.00
N GLU A 700 -59.59 -1.74 -60.97
CA GLU A 700 -58.15 -1.55 -60.84
C GLU A 700 -57.81 -0.51 -59.75
N MET A 701 -58.46 0.66 -59.75
CA MET A 701 -58.28 1.67 -58.71
C MET A 701 -58.68 1.15 -57.33
N THR A 702 -59.76 0.37 -57.22
CA THR A 702 -60.18 -0.24 -55.95
C THR A 702 -59.15 -1.25 -55.44
N ARG A 703 -58.61 -2.11 -56.31
CA ARG A 703 -57.52 -3.04 -55.98
C ARG A 703 -56.27 -2.31 -55.49
N ILE A 704 -55.84 -1.26 -56.20
CA ILE A 704 -54.66 -0.48 -55.86
C ILE A 704 -54.87 0.30 -54.55
N LYS A 705 -56.07 0.86 -54.31
CA LYS A 705 -56.45 1.52 -53.05
C LYS A 705 -56.29 0.60 -51.83
N TRP A 706 -56.71 -0.67 -51.94
CA TRP A 706 -56.48 -1.67 -50.87
C TRP A 706 -54.98 -1.96 -50.65
N GLN A 707 -54.18 -2.03 -51.71
CA GLN A 707 -52.72 -2.21 -51.59
C GLN A 707 -52.04 -1.01 -50.92
N ILE A 708 -52.46 0.23 -51.23
CA ILE A 708 -52.01 1.44 -50.54
C ILE A 708 -52.37 1.38 -49.05
N ALA A 709 -53.60 0.99 -48.71
CA ALA A 709 -54.06 0.92 -47.33
C ALA A 709 -53.27 -0.08 -46.46
N ASP A 710 -52.95 -1.28 -46.98
CA ASP A 710 -52.12 -2.25 -46.25
C ASP A 710 -50.65 -1.77 -46.12
N LYS A 711 -50.05 -1.28 -47.22
CA LYS A 711 -48.69 -0.70 -47.17
C LYS A 711 -48.60 0.43 -46.13
N TYR A 712 -49.62 1.30 -46.07
CA TYR A 712 -49.70 2.38 -45.08
C TYR A 712 -49.81 1.86 -43.64
N LYS A 713 -50.66 0.85 -43.39
CA LYS A 713 -50.77 0.20 -42.07
C LYS A 713 -49.44 -0.44 -41.62
N ASN A 714 -48.65 -0.95 -42.56
CA ASN A 714 -47.32 -1.48 -42.27
C ASN A 714 -46.28 -0.37 -41.99
N ILE A 715 -46.35 0.77 -42.69
CA ILE A 715 -45.55 1.96 -42.36
C ILE A 715 -45.89 2.49 -40.96
N GLN A 716 -47.18 2.56 -40.60
CA GLN A 716 -47.61 2.97 -39.25
C GLN A 716 -47.03 2.07 -38.14
N ARG A 717 -46.99 0.74 -38.34
CA ARG A 717 -46.36 -0.23 -37.42
C ARG A 717 -44.85 0.02 -37.26
N ILE A 718 -44.14 0.37 -38.34
CA ILE A 718 -42.71 0.70 -38.30
C ILE A 718 -42.48 2.05 -37.60
N ASN A 719 -43.36 3.03 -37.82
CA ASN A 719 -43.31 4.33 -37.15
C ASN A 719 -43.53 4.22 -35.63
N ALA A 720 -44.45 3.36 -35.17
CA ALA A 720 -44.61 3.08 -33.75
C ALA A 720 -43.30 2.58 -33.11
N LYS A 721 -42.65 1.57 -33.70
CA LYS A 721 -41.33 1.07 -33.24
C LYS A 721 -40.25 2.16 -33.25
N PHE A 722 -40.26 3.06 -34.23
CA PHE A 722 -39.30 4.16 -34.30
C PHE A 722 -39.51 5.17 -33.16
N LEU A 723 -40.76 5.45 -32.78
CA LEU A 723 -41.11 6.27 -31.61
C LEU A 723 -40.73 5.59 -30.29
N ASP A 724 -40.88 4.27 -30.17
CA ASP A 724 -40.40 3.50 -29.00
C ASP A 724 -38.87 3.61 -28.86
N HIS A 725 -38.10 3.46 -29.95
CA HIS A 725 -36.65 3.67 -29.92
C HIS A 725 -36.27 5.11 -29.55
N LYS A 726 -37.02 6.12 -30.02
CA LYS A 726 -36.82 7.52 -29.59
C LYS A 726 -37.00 7.65 -28.08
N LYS A 727 -38.09 7.12 -27.52
CA LYS A 727 -38.39 7.16 -26.09
C LYS A 727 -37.32 6.44 -25.25
N ASN A 728 -36.83 5.29 -25.71
CA ASN A 728 -35.74 4.57 -25.05
C ASN A 728 -34.43 5.36 -25.06
N LEU A 729 -34.13 6.07 -26.15
CA LEU A 729 -32.97 6.97 -26.22
C LEU A 729 -33.12 8.15 -25.26
N GLU A 730 -34.30 8.77 -25.18
CA GLU A 730 -34.58 9.87 -24.23
C GLU A 730 -34.41 9.41 -22.77
N ILE A 731 -34.87 8.20 -22.42
CA ILE A 731 -34.68 7.61 -21.08
C ILE A 731 -33.18 7.36 -20.81
N ASN A 732 -32.46 6.73 -21.75
CA ASN A 732 -31.06 6.39 -21.56
C ASN A 732 -30.16 7.64 -21.50
N ILE A 733 -30.49 8.70 -22.25
CA ILE A 733 -29.79 10.00 -22.18
C ILE A 733 -30.08 10.67 -20.83
N SER A 734 -31.33 10.72 -20.36
CA SER A 734 -31.65 11.29 -19.04
C SER A 734 -31.00 10.52 -17.88
N ASN A 735 -30.78 9.21 -18.03
CA ASN A 735 -30.04 8.43 -17.04
C ASN A 735 -28.52 8.68 -17.12
N LEU A 736 -27.97 8.92 -18.32
CA LEU A 736 -26.57 9.31 -18.49
C LEU A 736 -26.32 10.70 -17.86
N GLU A 737 -27.18 11.67 -18.16
CA GLU A 737 -27.14 13.02 -17.58
C GLU A 737 -27.13 12.97 -16.05
N LYS A 738 -28.07 12.23 -15.44
CA LYS A 738 -28.14 12.06 -13.97
C LYS A 738 -26.87 11.47 -13.36
N ILE A 739 -26.23 10.47 -13.98
CA ILE A 739 -25.00 9.87 -13.43
C ILE A 739 -23.79 10.80 -13.65
N VAL A 740 -23.74 11.54 -14.76
CA VAL A 740 -22.71 12.57 -14.99
C VAL A 740 -22.86 13.72 -13.99
N ASP A 741 -24.06 14.25 -13.80
CA ASP A 741 -24.35 15.29 -12.80
C ASP A 741 -24.06 14.80 -11.38
N TYR A 742 -24.42 13.55 -11.06
CA TYR A 742 -24.09 12.94 -9.77
C TYR A 742 -22.56 12.91 -9.56
N ALA A 743 -21.80 12.49 -10.58
CA ALA A 743 -20.34 12.36 -10.51
C ALA A 743 -19.59 13.70 -10.58
N LEU A 744 -20.25 14.79 -10.94
CA LEU A 744 -19.67 16.15 -10.96
C LEU A 744 -20.02 16.98 -9.71
N ASN A 745 -21.18 16.74 -9.09
CA ASN A 745 -21.72 17.64 -8.05
C ASN A 745 -21.69 17.08 -6.62
N ASN A 746 -21.49 15.77 -6.40
CA ASN A 746 -21.50 15.20 -5.05
C ASN A 746 -20.10 15.11 -4.42
N ASN A 747 -19.99 15.50 -3.14
CA ASN A 747 -18.82 15.20 -2.33
C ASN A 747 -18.79 13.70 -1.98
N PHE A 748 -17.95 12.94 -2.69
CA PHE A 748 -17.75 11.49 -2.54
C PHE A 748 -17.11 11.10 -1.19
N LEU A 749 -17.82 11.30 -0.08
CA LEU A 749 -17.34 10.99 1.28
C LEU A 749 -17.93 9.70 1.86
N GLU A 750 -18.94 9.12 1.20
CA GLU A 750 -19.54 7.82 1.52
C GLU A 750 -19.49 6.90 0.28
N LEU A 751 -19.50 5.59 0.48
CA LEU A 751 -19.48 4.59 -0.60
C LEU A 751 -20.87 4.43 -1.22
N ILE A 752 -20.91 4.17 -2.53
CA ILE A 752 -22.14 4.07 -3.32
C ILE A 752 -22.26 2.65 -3.90
N ASP A 753 -23.38 1.98 -3.61
CA ASP A 753 -23.73 0.69 -4.22
C ASP A 753 -24.17 0.84 -5.71
#